data_AF-A0A8S1CBF1-F1
#
_entry.id   AF-A0A8S1CBF1-F1
#
_cell.length_a   1.000
_cell.length_b   1.000
_cell.length_c   1.000
_cell.angle_alpha   90.00
_cell.angle_beta   90.00
_cell.angle_gamma   90.00
#
_symmetry.space_group_name_H-M   'P 1'
#
loop_
_entity.id
_entity.type
_entity.pdbx_description
1 polymer ?
#
loop_
_entity_poly.entity_id
_entity_poly.type
_entity_poly.pdbx_seq_one_letter_code
_entity_poly.pdbx_strand_id
1 'polypeptide(L)'
;MQRALQKCGASCLYIDRLFSTLNTHDGKFEGRNPPRDGQNQNNLKRLEQNDDYMSEAILNACAKNDVRPGLTFKHSAQRNQELEKRKSEKDFENRLRNPKRGRLEAERREEGLEKPIGEENKGFTLLQKMGYKPGTSIGKSSSSGRTEPVPVVLKTDRQGLGREAALREVEKRKIKIKANRLDKLSDYRSQLSSKFSSKAALKDLRLSQITCENLDLKNSIESPPYPWFWREKIKENAEDIETEEKDLEEEEKEEEEEEQLEPEEQLEMLTLYLRRTYFYCIWRVNHKSIRAMTESKMLQFSPFESSVDCTFWHKLNQIKLDEDMLEEKERTIWGTFAHNESSSRFSIDYSAFNEIPQFSQNKQPMRGVLVNFNTIESFKDCDKMEIIKKHGKDLETSWNEEIDPNIALGKFILICFADLKKYHFYYWLAFIAPKGPPALITKDPVPISNILSGEQIALLHYLTQKSGQHFTVKLNDDDSLEILPFDMYGQLCSTGSRVFLGFLDPGYLPDTPGWPLRTLLKVASFRWPELLEKANKIGVICLRLSSSDQEKIAARNSVYLEVQLSKEAEIETQWVGWERNERSKFGPRVANLSKTMDPGRLAECAVDLNLKLMKWRLLPQIDLEVIKNCSCLLLGAGTLGCAVARVLMGWGVRKISFVDCGNVSYSNPVRQSLFLHKHCLGAGALKAKAAAESLLEIFPGVDAQGIQLDIPMPGHSITESQHEEVKKTVQRLEELISSHEAIFLLTDSRESRWLPTMLGKNHNKLVINAALGFDSFLVMRHGVLQASADPPKDSSPSTPSKQKTIDGHNLGCYFCNDVVAPRNSMLQRSLDQQCTVVRPGVSQIAAALAAELLVSVLQHPLRGDAPASFDQEQSAADSGSPLGLLPHSVRGYLAQFQIILPATRSFPQCAACSSLILNEYKDKGFDFLLQVFNSPGFLEDLTGLSELQKNSEEAEIWALTDSEGEME
;
A
#
# COMPACT_ATOMS: atom_id res chain seq x y z
N MET A 1 41.38 -41.95 35.71
CA MET A 1 39.91 -41.96 35.56
C MET A 1 39.18 -41.07 36.58
N GLN A 2 39.42 -41.16 37.90
CA GLN A 2 38.66 -40.37 38.89
C GLN A 2 38.86 -38.83 38.91
N ARG A 3 39.91 -38.27 38.26
CA ARG A 3 40.07 -36.79 38.11
C ARG A 3 39.35 -36.17 36.90
N ALA A 4 38.69 -36.96 36.06
CA ALA A 4 37.94 -36.45 34.91
C ALA A 4 36.45 -36.15 35.21
N LEU A 5 35.86 -36.86 36.19
CA LEU A 5 34.43 -36.73 36.54
C LEU A 5 34.08 -35.42 37.29
N GLN A 6 35.08 -34.70 37.82
CA GLN A 6 34.86 -33.46 38.58
C GLN A 6 34.73 -32.18 37.74
N LYS A 7 34.87 -32.25 36.40
CA LYS A 7 34.74 -31.08 35.51
C LYS A 7 33.51 -31.07 34.59
N CYS A 8 32.66 -32.10 34.63
CA CYS A 8 31.41 -32.13 33.86
C CYS A 8 30.17 -31.60 34.61
N GLY A 9 30.27 -31.32 35.91
CA GLY A 9 29.12 -30.91 36.73
C GLY A 9 28.83 -29.40 36.81
N ALA A 10 29.51 -28.56 36.04
CA ALA A 10 29.57 -27.10 36.31
C ALA A 10 29.18 -26.18 35.13
N SER A 11 28.59 -26.72 34.05
CA SER A 11 28.25 -25.94 32.85
C SER A 11 26.88 -26.27 32.23
N CYS A 12 25.90 -26.66 33.05
CA CYS A 12 24.52 -26.90 32.61
C CYS A 12 23.46 -26.29 33.57
N LEU A 13 23.85 -25.30 34.38
CA LEU A 13 22.96 -24.56 35.30
C LEU A 13 23.30 -23.07 35.25
N TYR A 14 23.10 -22.44 34.09
CA TYR A 14 23.24 -20.97 33.93
C TYR A 14 22.21 -20.33 33.00
N ILE A 15 21.04 -20.97 32.85
CA ILE A 15 19.83 -20.38 32.27
C ILE A 15 18.66 -20.80 33.17
N ASP A 16 18.52 -20.16 34.34
CA ASP A 16 17.27 -20.18 35.15
C ASP A 16 17.27 -19.30 36.44
N ARG A 17 18.28 -18.43 36.66
CA ARG A 17 18.29 -17.52 37.82
C ARG A 17 18.57 -16.07 37.45
N LEU A 18 17.54 -15.41 36.90
CA LEU A 18 17.49 -13.95 36.76
C LEU A 18 16.12 -13.35 37.12
N PHE A 19 15.41 -13.98 38.08
CA PHE A 19 14.21 -13.43 38.71
C PHE A 19 14.16 -13.76 40.21
N SER A 20 14.91 -13.01 41.02
CA SER A 20 14.58 -12.75 42.44
C SER A 20 15.61 -11.83 43.09
N THR A 21 15.17 -11.08 44.11
CA THR A 21 15.96 -10.34 45.12
C THR A 21 16.93 -9.26 44.63
N LEU A 22 16.59 -8.00 44.91
CA LEU A 22 17.50 -7.04 45.56
C LEU A 22 16.69 -5.85 46.12
N ASN A 23 16.47 -5.88 47.44
CA ASN A 23 16.08 -4.74 48.28
C ASN A 23 17.18 -4.63 49.35
N THR A 24 17.79 -3.45 49.55
CA THR A 24 18.08 -2.79 50.86
C THR A 24 19.15 -1.68 50.76
N HIS A 25 18.79 -0.49 51.27
CA HIS A 25 19.59 0.52 51.99
C HIS A 25 20.80 1.28 51.39
N ASP A 26 20.54 2.57 51.10
CA ASP A 26 21.06 3.80 51.78
C ASP A 26 22.56 4.06 52.08
N GLY A 27 23.02 5.27 51.70
CA GLY A 27 24.27 5.92 52.14
C GLY A 27 24.78 7.01 51.16
N LYS A 28 24.31 8.27 51.10
CA LYS A 28 24.42 9.48 51.97
C LYS A 28 25.68 10.37 51.76
N PHE A 29 25.44 11.69 51.66
CA PHE A 29 26.34 12.90 51.78
C PHE A 29 27.07 13.53 50.55
N GLU A 30 26.65 14.79 50.25
CA GLU A 30 27.37 16.07 49.96
C GLU A 30 28.78 16.10 49.31
N GLY A 31 29.20 17.12 48.54
CA GLY A 31 28.58 18.39 48.09
C GLY A 31 29.62 19.52 47.81
N ARG A 32 29.19 20.59 47.12
CA ARG A 32 29.86 21.91 46.84
C ARG A 32 30.70 22.08 45.55
N ASN A 33 30.44 23.20 44.86
CA ASN A 33 31.31 23.92 43.92
C ASN A 33 30.89 25.41 43.88
N PRO A 34 31.83 26.39 43.86
CA PRO A 34 31.54 27.74 43.32
C PRO A 34 32.79 28.41 42.63
N PRO A 35 32.72 29.65 42.08
CA PRO A 35 31.77 30.18 41.08
C PRO A 35 32.38 31.24 40.08
N ARG A 36 31.53 31.91 39.26
CA ARG A 36 31.67 33.28 38.65
C ARG A 36 32.74 33.49 37.54
N ASP A 37 32.70 34.47 36.62
CA ASP A 37 31.73 35.48 36.12
C ASP A 37 32.20 35.93 34.70
N GLY A 38 31.52 36.72 33.85
CA GLY A 38 30.20 37.36 33.92
C GLY A 38 30.16 38.79 33.34
N GLN A 39 29.96 38.99 32.00
CA GLN A 39 29.77 40.33 31.39
C GLN A 39 28.79 40.35 30.18
N ASN A 40 28.14 41.50 29.96
CA ASN A 40 26.87 41.63 29.25
C ASN A 40 26.69 43.06 28.68
N GLN A 41 25.98 43.26 27.56
CA GLN A 41 25.36 44.50 27.00
C GLN A 41 25.23 44.39 25.45
N ASN A 42 24.21 44.91 24.76
CA ASN A 42 22.85 45.34 25.14
C ASN A 42 22.01 45.58 23.86
N ASN A 43 20.72 45.19 23.82
CA ASN A 43 19.69 46.04 23.18
C ASN A 43 18.23 45.63 23.49
N LEU A 44 17.48 46.64 23.94
CA LEU A 44 16.03 46.90 23.98
C LEU A 44 15.12 46.06 23.06
N LYS A 45 13.84 45.74 23.39
CA LYS A 45 13.00 46.10 24.56
C LYS A 45 11.71 45.25 24.63
N ARG A 46 11.15 45.17 25.85
CA ARG A 46 9.71 45.11 26.24
C ARG A 46 9.10 43.74 26.66
N LEU A 47 8.41 43.81 27.82
CA LEU A 47 7.55 42.83 28.51
C LEU A 47 8.24 41.84 29.47
N GLU A 48 8.54 42.39 30.66
CA GLU A 48 8.37 41.72 31.96
C GLU A 48 6.94 41.12 32.05
N GLN A 49 6.65 40.02 32.77
CA GLN A 49 7.20 39.58 34.05
C GLN A 49 7.50 38.07 34.11
N ASN A 50 8.72 37.75 34.55
CA ASN A 50 9.09 36.53 35.26
C ASN A 50 8.68 36.68 36.75
N ASP A 51 8.55 35.66 37.61
CA ASP A 51 8.47 34.19 37.53
C ASP A 51 7.91 33.72 38.89
N ASP A 52 7.30 32.54 38.99
CA ASP A 52 7.28 31.78 40.27
C ASP A 52 7.94 30.40 40.07
N TYR A 53 9.27 30.48 39.94
CA TYR A 53 10.19 29.36 39.80
C TYR A 53 10.48 28.65 41.15
N MET A 54 9.54 28.71 42.12
CA MET A 54 9.52 27.81 43.29
C MET A 54 8.10 27.28 43.61
N SER A 55 7.16 27.39 42.67
CA SER A 55 5.81 26.85 42.86
C SER A 55 5.78 25.31 43.00
N GLU A 56 4.92 24.84 43.90
CA GLU A 56 4.71 23.41 44.24
C GLU A 56 4.33 22.54 43.01
N ALA A 57 3.85 23.17 41.94
CA ALA A 57 3.55 22.54 40.66
C ALA A 57 4.80 22.01 39.92
N ILE A 58 5.95 22.71 40.00
CA ILE A 58 7.19 22.32 39.30
C ILE A 58 7.88 21.17 40.03
N LEU A 59 7.91 21.19 41.36
CA LEU A 59 8.48 20.11 42.17
C LEU A 59 7.69 18.79 42.00
N ASN A 60 6.36 18.88 41.88
CA ASN A 60 5.49 17.74 41.55
C ASN A 60 5.66 17.22 40.11
N ALA A 61 6.23 18.01 39.19
CA ALA A 61 6.54 17.57 37.83
C ALA A 61 7.83 16.75 37.77
N CYS A 62 8.84 17.10 38.57
CA CYS A 62 10.07 16.30 38.68
C CYS A 62 9.84 14.95 39.37
N ALA A 63 8.99 14.90 40.39
CA ALA A 63 8.73 13.69 41.19
C ALA A 63 7.98 12.56 40.45
N LYS A 64 7.41 12.81 39.26
CA LYS A 64 6.67 11.80 38.47
C LYS A 64 7.48 11.13 37.37
N ASN A 65 8.71 11.57 37.11
CA ASN A 65 9.55 11.09 36.01
C ASN A 65 10.71 10.22 36.51
N ASP A 66 10.42 9.14 37.26
CA ASP A 66 11.36 8.02 37.41
C ASP A 66 11.38 7.18 36.11
N VAL A 67 12.04 7.74 35.08
CA VAL A 67 12.17 7.11 33.77
C VAL A 67 13.31 6.10 33.80
N ARG A 68 12.98 4.84 34.11
CA ARG A 68 13.85 3.71 33.77
C ARG A 68 14.00 3.63 32.24
N PRO A 69 15.23 3.55 31.69
CA PRO A 69 15.44 3.64 30.26
C PRO A 69 14.95 2.38 29.53
N GLY A 70 13.79 2.45 28.88
CA GLY A 70 13.24 1.38 28.04
C GLY A 70 11.94 1.78 27.35
N LEU A 71 11.98 1.82 26.00
CA LEU A 71 10.90 2.19 25.07
C LEU A 71 10.45 3.67 25.09
N THR A 72 10.74 4.36 23.99
CA THR A 72 10.32 5.73 23.72
C THR A 72 8.85 5.80 23.26
N PHE A 73 7.96 6.20 24.16
CA PHE A 73 6.58 6.56 23.79
C PHE A 73 6.56 7.90 23.04
N LYS A 74 6.21 7.91 21.75
CA LYS A 74 5.99 9.15 20.99
C LYS A 74 4.87 9.96 21.64
N HIS A 75 5.02 11.27 21.78
CA HIS A 75 4.03 12.18 22.39
C HIS A 75 2.60 12.04 21.82
N SER A 76 2.45 11.62 20.55
CA SER A 76 1.14 11.33 19.94
C SER A 76 0.38 10.19 20.62
N ALA A 77 1.07 9.19 21.17
CA ALA A 77 0.44 8.03 21.80
C ALA A 77 -0.16 8.40 23.17
N GLN A 78 0.62 9.12 24.00
CA GLN A 78 0.13 9.66 25.28
C GLN A 78 -1.05 10.62 25.06
N ARG A 79 -0.97 11.54 24.08
CA ARG A 79 -2.07 12.46 23.77
C ARG A 79 -3.36 11.73 23.38
N ASN A 80 -3.27 10.62 22.66
CA ASN A 80 -4.44 9.82 22.29
C ASN A 80 -5.05 9.10 23.51
N GLN A 81 -4.24 8.52 24.40
CA GLN A 81 -4.74 7.92 25.64
C GLN A 81 -5.39 8.96 26.58
N GLU A 82 -4.82 10.16 26.69
CA GLU A 82 -5.38 11.27 27.47
C GLU A 82 -6.75 11.71 26.92
N LEU A 83 -6.89 11.76 25.59
CA LEU A 83 -8.15 12.08 24.91
C LEU A 83 -9.20 10.98 25.08
N GLU A 84 -8.81 9.71 24.99
CA GLU A 84 -9.71 8.57 25.23
C GLU A 84 -10.20 8.54 26.69
N LYS A 85 -9.30 8.81 27.65
CA LYS A 85 -9.64 8.86 29.07
C LYS A 85 -10.64 9.98 29.36
N ARG A 86 -10.37 11.21 28.92
CA ARG A 86 -11.31 12.36 29.04
C ARG A 86 -12.63 12.13 28.30
N LYS A 87 -12.63 11.36 27.21
CA LYS A 87 -13.86 10.96 26.51
C LYS A 87 -14.66 9.96 27.35
N SER A 88 -14.00 8.96 27.94
CA SER A 88 -14.65 7.97 28.82
C SER A 88 -15.26 8.60 30.08
N GLU A 89 -14.59 9.59 30.67
CA GLU A 89 -15.09 10.35 31.82
C GLU A 89 -16.34 11.18 31.46
N LYS A 90 -16.32 11.89 30.33
CA LYS A 90 -17.50 12.62 29.82
C LYS A 90 -18.65 11.69 29.44
N ASP A 91 -18.37 10.55 28.83
CA ASP A 91 -19.37 9.54 28.50
C ASP A 91 -19.98 8.90 29.77
N PHE A 92 -19.22 8.82 30.87
CA PHE A 92 -19.72 8.40 32.18
C PHE A 92 -20.62 9.46 32.82
N GLU A 93 -20.22 10.74 32.83
CA GLU A 93 -21.06 11.84 33.31
C GLU A 93 -22.36 11.99 32.51
N ASN A 94 -22.32 11.82 31.18
CA ASN A 94 -23.53 11.87 30.34
C ASN A 94 -24.51 10.72 30.64
N ARG A 95 -24.01 9.52 30.97
CA ARG A 95 -24.83 8.37 31.39
C ARG A 95 -25.48 8.58 32.76
N LEU A 96 -24.84 9.38 33.64
CA LEU A 96 -25.42 9.78 34.92
C LEU A 96 -26.49 10.87 34.77
N ARG A 97 -26.27 11.85 33.87
CA ARG A 97 -27.24 12.93 33.62
C ARG A 97 -28.51 12.49 32.89
N ASN A 98 -28.40 11.54 31.96
CA ASN A 98 -29.53 11.03 31.17
C ASN A 98 -29.77 9.51 31.42
N PRO A 99 -30.40 9.13 32.55
CA PRO A 99 -30.74 7.73 32.82
C PRO A 99 -31.72 7.19 31.77
N LYS A 100 -31.45 6.00 31.23
CA LYS A 100 -32.30 5.35 30.22
C LYS A 100 -33.71 5.10 30.79
N ARG A 101 -34.74 5.33 29.97
CA ARG A 101 -36.17 5.17 30.32
C ARG A 101 -36.51 3.84 31.01
N GLY A 102 -35.89 2.73 30.61
CA GLY A 102 -36.09 1.42 31.24
C GLY A 102 -35.61 1.32 32.70
N ARG A 103 -34.67 2.18 33.14
CA ARG A 103 -34.25 2.29 34.55
C ARG A 103 -35.30 3.03 35.38
N LEU A 104 -35.82 4.15 34.87
CA LEU A 104 -36.91 4.90 35.50
C LEU A 104 -38.22 4.07 35.58
N GLU A 105 -38.48 3.23 34.58
CA GLU A 105 -39.59 2.27 34.59
C GLU A 105 -39.33 1.06 35.52
N ALA A 106 -38.07 0.76 35.88
CA ALA A 106 -37.75 -0.24 36.88
C ALA A 106 -37.88 0.32 38.30
N GLU A 107 -37.31 1.50 38.57
CA GLU A 107 -37.42 2.21 39.85
C GLU A 107 -38.90 2.48 40.20
N ARG A 108 -39.72 2.97 39.26
CA ARG A 108 -41.19 3.10 39.47
C ARG A 108 -41.94 1.78 39.68
N ARG A 109 -41.40 0.65 39.21
CA ARG A 109 -42.02 -0.67 39.40
C ARG A 109 -41.68 -1.24 40.77
N GLU A 110 -40.47 -1.03 41.24
CA GLU A 110 -40.06 -1.38 42.61
C GLU A 110 -40.84 -0.53 43.63
N GLU A 111 -40.91 0.79 43.45
CA GLU A 111 -41.79 1.67 44.24
C GLU A 111 -43.28 1.25 44.20
N GLY A 112 -43.73 0.67 43.09
CA GLY A 112 -45.10 0.18 42.90
C GLY A 112 -45.36 -1.21 43.49
N LEU A 113 -44.31 -2.02 43.70
CA LEU A 113 -44.38 -3.33 44.36
C LEU A 113 -44.27 -3.20 45.88
N GLU A 114 -43.55 -2.18 46.37
CA GLU A 114 -43.43 -1.88 47.80
C GLU A 114 -44.69 -1.21 48.40
N LYS A 115 -45.54 -0.57 47.58
CA LYS A 115 -46.78 0.05 48.04
C LYS A 115 -47.93 -0.97 48.08
N PRO A 116 -48.51 -1.27 49.26
CA PRO A 116 -49.68 -2.14 49.35
C PRO A 116 -50.90 -1.49 48.69
N ILE A 117 -51.79 -2.33 48.16
CA ILE A 117 -53.02 -1.90 47.48
C ILE A 117 -53.99 -1.31 48.52
N GLY A 118 -54.48 -0.08 48.28
CA GLY A 118 -55.45 0.62 49.12
C GLY A 118 -56.86 0.01 49.11
N GLU A 119 -57.65 0.32 50.15
CA GLU A 119 -58.98 -0.26 50.36
C GLU A 119 -60.01 0.16 49.29
N GLU A 120 -59.78 1.30 48.63
CA GLU A 120 -60.57 1.77 47.48
C GLU A 120 -60.44 0.89 46.22
N ASN A 121 -59.47 -0.02 46.17
CA ASN A 121 -59.30 -0.92 45.04
C ASN A 121 -60.29 -2.09 45.10
N LYS A 122 -61.14 -2.21 44.06
CA LYS A 122 -62.13 -3.30 43.92
C LYS A 122 -61.55 -4.70 44.13
N GLY A 123 -60.29 -4.93 43.77
CA GLY A 123 -59.60 -6.21 44.00
C GLY A 123 -59.37 -6.50 45.48
N PHE A 124 -59.00 -5.49 46.27
CA PHE A 124 -58.83 -5.61 47.73
C PHE A 124 -60.18 -5.88 48.41
N THR A 125 -61.24 -5.15 48.03
CA THR A 125 -62.59 -5.38 48.56
C THR A 125 -63.11 -6.79 48.27
N LEU A 126 -62.71 -7.39 47.13
CA LEU A 126 -63.10 -8.73 46.72
C LEU A 126 -62.30 -9.81 47.48
N LEU A 127 -61.00 -9.58 47.73
CA LEU A 127 -60.18 -10.43 48.60
C LEU A 127 -60.69 -10.42 50.06
N GLN A 128 -61.05 -9.25 50.59
CA GLN A 128 -61.60 -9.10 51.94
C GLN A 128 -62.91 -9.89 52.11
N LYS A 129 -63.79 -9.87 51.09
CA LYS A 129 -65.01 -10.70 51.05
C LYS A 129 -64.74 -12.21 50.96
N MET A 130 -63.58 -12.61 50.42
CA MET A 130 -63.13 -14.01 50.41
C MET A 130 -62.37 -14.42 51.69
N GLY A 131 -62.38 -13.58 52.73
CA GLY A 131 -61.83 -13.89 54.05
C GLY A 131 -60.38 -13.44 54.28
N TYR A 132 -59.77 -12.71 53.33
CA TYR A 132 -58.44 -12.15 53.51
C TYR A 132 -58.43 -11.03 54.56
N LYS A 133 -57.54 -11.14 55.55
CA LYS A 133 -57.17 -10.03 56.45
C LYS A 133 -55.71 -9.65 56.19
N PRO A 134 -55.34 -8.36 56.20
CA PRO A 134 -53.95 -7.94 56.02
C PRO A 134 -53.00 -8.69 56.97
N GLY A 135 -51.95 -9.31 56.42
CA GLY A 135 -50.99 -10.11 57.18
C GLY A 135 -51.38 -11.58 57.44
N THR A 136 -52.49 -12.09 56.90
CA THR A 136 -52.88 -13.50 57.01
C THR A 136 -52.86 -14.22 55.65
N SER A 137 -52.49 -15.50 55.64
CA SER A 137 -52.48 -16.32 54.43
C SER A 137 -53.88 -16.82 54.06
N ILE A 138 -54.18 -16.90 52.77
CA ILE A 138 -55.49 -17.36 52.26
C ILE A 138 -55.47 -18.90 52.15
N GLY A 139 -56.28 -19.58 52.96
CA GLY A 139 -56.48 -21.03 52.89
C GLY A 139 -57.17 -21.60 54.13
N LYS A 140 -57.68 -22.84 54.05
CA LYS A 140 -58.31 -23.55 55.19
C LYS A 140 -57.32 -24.10 56.23
N SER A 141 -56.02 -24.02 55.96
CA SER A 141 -54.95 -24.52 56.84
C SER A 141 -53.90 -23.43 57.01
N SER A 142 -53.80 -22.88 58.23
CA SER A 142 -53.06 -21.64 58.52
C SER A 142 -51.54 -21.70 58.30
N SER A 143 -50.99 -22.89 58.00
CA SER A 143 -49.55 -23.16 57.89
C SER A 143 -49.04 -23.43 56.46
N SER A 144 -49.90 -23.49 55.43
CA SER A 144 -49.46 -23.84 54.06
C SER A 144 -49.72 -22.77 52.99
N GLY A 145 -50.32 -21.62 53.34
CA GLY A 145 -50.50 -20.50 52.42
C GLY A 145 -49.29 -19.56 52.44
N ARG A 146 -48.75 -19.20 51.27
CA ARG A 146 -47.68 -18.19 51.17
C ARG A 146 -48.21 -16.82 51.59
N THR A 147 -47.48 -16.16 52.48
CA THR A 147 -47.72 -14.76 52.90
C THR A 147 -47.08 -13.74 51.97
N GLU A 148 -46.09 -14.13 51.17
CA GLU A 148 -45.36 -13.28 50.24
C GLU A 148 -45.79 -13.54 48.77
N PRO A 149 -45.89 -12.48 47.94
CA PRO A 149 -46.31 -12.60 46.54
C PRO A 149 -45.28 -13.37 45.68
N VAL A 150 -45.76 -14.02 44.62
CA VAL A 150 -44.90 -14.79 43.70
C VAL A 150 -44.00 -13.82 42.90
N PRO A 151 -42.67 -14.01 42.86
CA PRO A 151 -41.76 -13.11 42.16
C PRO A 151 -42.00 -13.15 40.64
N VAL A 152 -42.19 -11.98 40.04
CA VAL A 152 -42.48 -11.84 38.61
C VAL A 152 -41.17 -11.72 37.82
N VAL A 153 -40.77 -12.80 37.15
CA VAL A 153 -39.58 -12.80 36.26
C VAL A 153 -39.98 -12.33 34.86
N LEU A 154 -39.80 -11.03 34.58
CA LEU A 154 -40.02 -10.46 33.24
C LEU A 154 -38.81 -10.70 32.33
N LYS A 155 -38.97 -11.54 31.32
CA LYS A 155 -37.98 -11.69 30.24
C LYS A 155 -38.15 -10.53 29.25
N THR A 156 -37.21 -9.59 29.24
CA THR A 156 -37.25 -8.38 28.39
C THR A 156 -36.97 -8.63 26.91
N ASP A 157 -36.54 -9.84 26.56
CA ASP A 157 -35.93 -10.13 25.27
C ASP A 157 -36.88 -10.95 24.40
N ARG A 158 -37.12 -10.51 23.15
CA ARG A 158 -37.98 -11.19 22.15
C ARG A 158 -37.42 -12.52 21.62
N GLN A 159 -36.47 -13.16 22.32
CA GLN A 159 -35.85 -14.41 21.89
C GLN A 159 -36.48 -15.62 22.58
N GLY A 160 -36.96 -16.56 21.76
CA GLY A 160 -37.65 -17.77 22.17
C GLY A 160 -36.87 -18.61 23.20
N LEU A 161 -37.63 -19.28 24.07
CA LEU A 161 -37.10 -20.21 25.08
C LEU A 161 -36.31 -21.33 24.37
N GLY A 162 -35.01 -21.43 24.66
CA GLY A 162 -34.07 -22.36 24.02
C GLY A 162 -32.93 -21.70 23.23
N ARG A 163 -33.11 -20.46 22.72
CA ARG A 163 -32.07 -19.82 21.87
C ARG A 163 -30.78 -19.50 22.61
N GLU A 164 -30.83 -19.20 23.91
CA GLU A 164 -29.63 -19.02 24.74
C GLU A 164 -28.80 -20.31 24.90
N ALA A 165 -29.46 -21.48 25.00
CA ALA A 165 -28.76 -22.75 25.09
C ALA A 165 -28.03 -23.05 23.77
N ALA A 166 -28.72 -22.86 22.64
CA ALA A 166 -28.12 -22.98 21.31
C ALA A 166 -26.98 -21.98 21.08
N LEU A 167 -27.11 -20.73 21.53
CA LEU A 167 -26.03 -19.74 21.45
C LEU A 167 -24.83 -20.12 22.30
N ARG A 168 -25.01 -20.59 23.56
CA ARG A 168 -23.90 -21.11 24.39
C ARG A 168 -23.25 -22.34 23.76
N GLU A 169 -23.99 -23.19 23.06
CA GLU A 169 -23.43 -24.33 22.34
C GLU A 169 -22.62 -23.89 21.12
N VAL A 170 -23.10 -22.90 20.35
CA VAL A 170 -22.36 -22.28 19.24
C VAL A 170 -21.11 -21.55 19.75
N GLU A 171 -21.18 -20.87 20.89
CA GLU A 171 -20.04 -20.22 21.56
C GLU A 171 -18.99 -21.25 21.97
N LYS A 172 -19.41 -22.35 22.61
CA LYS A 172 -18.54 -23.48 22.95
C LYS A 172 -17.92 -24.11 21.70
N ARG A 173 -18.68 -24.30 20.61
CA ARG A 173 -18.13 -24.78 19.32
C ARG A 173 -17.13 -23.79 18.72
N LYS A 174 -17.39 -22.47 18.76
CA LYS A 174 -16.44 -21.44 18.30
C LYS A 174 -15.16 -21.41 19.12
N ILE A 175 -15.24 -21.55 20.45
CA ILE A 175 -14.07 -21.64 21.34
C ILE A 175 -13.29 -22.92 21.03
N LYS A 176 -13.97 -24.06 20.86
CA LYS A 176 -13.33 -25.34 20.50
C LYS A 176 -12.68 -25.31 19.11
N ILE A 177 -13.30 -24.63 18.14
CA ILE A 177 -12.71 -24.39 16.81
C ILE A 177 -11.49 -23.45 16.91
N LYS A 178 -11.54 -22.39 17.73
CA LYS A 178 -10.38 -21.51 17.97
C LYS A 178 -9.23 -22.24 18.66
N ALA A 179 -9.52 -23.07 19.68
CA ALA A 179 -8.54 -23.93 20.35
C ALA A 179 -7.89 -24.90 19.35
N ASN A 180 -8.69 -25.69 18.62
CA ASN A 180 -8.18 -26.57 17.56
C ASN A 180 -7.40 -25.82 16.46
N ARG A 181 -7.64 -24.52 16.22
CA ARG A 181 -6.88 -23.71 15.25
C ARG A 181 -5.56 -23.21 15.83
N LEU A 182 -5.49 -22.97 17.14
CA LEU A 182 -4.27 -22.66 17.88
C LEU A 182 -3.39 -23.90 18.05
N ASP A 183 -3.98 -25.04 18.39
CA ASP A 183 -3.28 -26.33 18.44
C ASP A 183 -2.75 -26.71 17.06
N LYS A 184 -3.56 -26.64 15.99
CA LYS A 184 -3.05 -26.84 14.61
C LYS A 184 -1.96 -25.85 14.19
N LEU A 185 -1.93 -24.63 14.73
CA LEU A 185 -0.84 -23.67 14.49
C LEU A 185 0.41 -23.98 15.32
N SER A 186 0.24 -24.58 16.50
CA SER A 186 1.32 -25.16 17.31
C SER A 186 1.91 -26.37 16.60
N ASP A 187 1.08 -27.35 16.24
CA ASP A 187 1.48 -28.56 15.54
C ASP A 187 2.13 -28.26 14.19
N TYR A 188 1.62 -27.31 13.41
CA TYR A 188 2.25 -26.91 12.15
C TYR A 188 3.62 -26.24 12.36
N ARG A 189 3.80 -25.47 13.44
CA ARG A 189 5.12 -24.92 13.83
C ARG A 189 6.07 -26.02 14.32
N SER A 190 5.59 -26.98 15.09
CA SER A 190 6.36 -28.15 15.55
C SER A 190 6.73 -29.08 14.39
N GLN A 191 5.85 -29.28 13.40
CA GLN A 191 6.11 -30.04 12.18
C GLN A 191 7.09 -29.32 11.25
N LEU A 192 7.02 -27.99 11.14
CA LEU A 192 8.05 -27.23 10.43
C LEU A 192 9.40 -27.30 11.19
N SER A 193 9.39 -27.12 12.51
CA SER A 193 10.61 -27.15 13.33
C SER A 193 11.30 -28.52 13.28
N SER A 194 10.55 -29.62 13.37
CA SER A 194 11.09 -30.98 13.21
C SER A 194 11.57 -31.26 11.79
N LYS A 195 10.85 -30.82 10.75
CA LYS A 195 11.34 -30.91 9.36
C LYS A 195 12.62 -30.09 9.12
N PHE A 196 12.79 -28.94 9.78
CA PHE A 196 14.05 -28.18 9.74
C PHE A 196 15.16 -28.85 10.57
N SER A 197 14.85 -29.42 11.74
CA SER A 197 15.80 -30.18 12.57
C SER A 197 16.34 -31.41 11.83
N SER A 198 15.45 -32.28 11.35
CA SER A 198 15.78 -33.47 10.56
C SER A 198 16.59 -33.14 9.30
N LYS A 199 16.26 -32.05 8.57
CA LYS A 199 17.08 -31.59 7.43
C LYS A 199 18.46 -31.06 7.84
N ALA A 200 18.60 -30.46 9.03
CA ALA A 200 19.90 -30.06 9.55
C ALA A 200 20.72 -31.29 9.98
N ALA A 201 20.11 -32.21 10.73
CA ALA A 201 20.70 -33.46 11.17
C ALA A 201 21.18 -34.31 9.98
N LEU A 202 20.38 -34.45 8.92
CA LEU A 202 20.79 -35.13 7.67
C LEU A 202 21.99 -34.46 6.99
N LYS A 203 22.09 -33.12 7.03
CA LYS A 203 23.24 -32.39 6.49
C LYS A 203 24.50 -32.61 7.33
N ASP A 204 24.37 -32.59 8.65
CA ASP A 204 25.48 -32.77 9.59
C ASP A 204 25.92 -34.25 9.66
N LEU A 205 25.00 -35.20 9.50
CA LEU A 205 25.27 -36.63 9.29
C LEU A 205 26.08 -36.84 8.02
N ARG A 206 25.64 -36.27 6.90
CA ARG A 206 26.37 -36.30 5.62
C ARG A 206 27.78 -35.72 5.70
N LEU A 207 28.00 -34.68 6.50
CA LEU A 207 29.34 -34.12 6.77
C LEU A 207 30.17 -35.04 7.67
N SER A 208 29.54 -35.62 8.69
CA SER A 208 30.15 -36.57 9.62
C SER A 208 30.61 -37.84 8.89
N GLN A 209 29.81 -38.37 7.96
CA GLN A 209 30.13 -39.56 7.14
C GLN A 209 31.35 -39.33 6.25
N ILE A 210 31.43 -38.20 5.51
CA ILE A 210 32.64 -37.83 4.75
C ILE A 210 33.85 -37.80 5.67
N THR A 211 33.69 -37.19 6.85
CA THR A 211 34.82 -36.97 7.76
C THR A 211 35.27 -38.29 8.41
N CYS A 212 34.33 -39.21 8.64
CA CYS A 212 34.59 -40.58 9.07
C CYS A 212 35.38 -41.35 8.00
N GLU A 213 34.87 -41.45 6.77
CA GLU A 213 35.53 -42.11 5.64
C GLU A 213 36.96 -41.59 5.42
N ASN A 214 37.15 -40.27 5.42
CA ASN A 214 38.49 -39.67 5.26
C ASN A 214 39.43 -39.94 6.44
N LEU A 215 38.93 -40.07 7.67
CA LEU A 215 39.76 -40.33 8.85
C LEU A 215 40.05 -41.83 9.02
N ASP A 216 39.09 -42.70 8.74
CA ASP A 216 39.25 -44.16 8.75
C ASP A 216 40.26 -44.59 7.67
N LEU A 217 40.06 -44.16 6.40
CA LEU A 217 40.99 -44.46 5.29
C LEU A 217 42.41 -43.94 5.56
N LYS A 218 42.54 -42.74 6.14
CA LYS A 218 43.85 -42.17 6.50
C LYS A 218 44.58 -42.94 7.60
N ASN A 219 43.86 -43.71 8.42
CA ASN A 219 44.41 -44.61 9.43
C ASN A 219 44.44 -46.08 8.97
N SER A 220 44.32 -46.34 7.67
CA SER A 220 44.33 -47.70 7.06
C SER A 220 43.21 -48.62 7.54
N ILE A 221 42.03 -48.05 7.87
CA ILE A 221 40.81 -48.81 8.11
C ILE A 221 40.02 -48.86 6.79
N GLU A 222 39.94 -50.04 6.18
CA GLU A 222 39.40 -50.24 4.83
C GLU A 222 37.87 -50.47 4.77
N SER A 223 37.22 -50.66 5.92
CA SER A 223 35.77 -50.85 6.04
C SER A 223 35.23 -50.13 7.29
N PRO A 224 34.06 -49.47 7.22
CA PRO A 224 33.45 -48.83 8.38
C PRO A 224 32.95 -49.85 9.42
N PRO A 225 32.82 -49.47 10.71
CA PRO A 225 32.21 -50.31 11.75
C PRO A 225 30.73 -50.64 11.54
N TYR A 226 29.98 -49.75 10.90
CA TYR A 226 28.60 -49.96 10.44
C TYR A 226 28.48 -49.44 9.00
N PRO A 227 27.73 -50.10 8.09
CA PRO A 227 27.71 -49.73 6.67
C PRO A 227 27.40 -48.25 6.41
N TRP A 228 26.45 -47.68 7.16
CA TRP A 228 26.00 -46.29 7.02
C TRP A 228 26.95 -45.23 7.63
N PHE A 229 28.05 -45.62 8.30
CA PHE A 229 29.05 -44.66 8.79
C PHE A 229 29.81 -43.98 7.64
N TRP A 230 29.94 -44.66 6.49
CA TRP A 230 30.42 -44.08 5.24
C TRP A 230 29.23 -43.87 4.30
N ARG A 231 29.46 -43.19 3.17
CA ARG A 231 28.41 -43.00 2.17
C ARG A 231 28.35 -44.18 1.22
N GLU A 232 27.14 -44.59 0.87
CA GLU A 232 26.93 -45.46 -0.27
C GLU A 232 27.35 -44.76 -1.57
N LYS A 233 28.13 -45.47 -2.39
CA LYS A 233 28.60 -44.98 -3.70
C LYS A 233 27.56 -45.36 -4.74
N ILE A 234 26.63 -44.43 -4.98
CA ILE A 234 25.68 -44.52 -6.11
C ILE A 234 26.51 -44.65 -7.39
N LYS A 235 26.20 -45.67 -8.21
CA LYS A 235 26.90 -45.89 -9.48
C LYS A 235 26.43 -44.87 -10.50
N GLU A 236 27.33 -44.00 -10.93
CA GLU A 236 27.10 -43.07 -12.03
C GLU A 236 27.00 -43.84 -13.35
N ASN A 237 25.82 -43.84 -13.98
CA ASN A 237 25.70 -43.94 -15.43
C ASN A 237 25.27 -42.55 -15.92
N ALA A 238 26.01 -42.00 -16.88
CA ALA A 238 25.74 -40.70 -17.46
C ALA A 238 24.95 -40.86 -18.75
N GLU A 239 23.72 -40.35 -18.77
CA GLU A 239 23.06 -39.66 -19.90
C GLU A 239 21.69 -39.12 -19.41
N ASP A 240 21.15 -38.15 -20.14
CA ASP A 240 19.83 -37.51 -19.96
C ASP A 240 19.58 -36.69 -18.67
N ILE A 241 19.93 -35.40 -18.75
CA ILE A 241 19.37 -34.33 -17.91
C ILE A 241 18.31 -33.59 -18.73
N GLU A 242 17.04 -33.99 -18.63
CA GLU A 242 15.86 -33.12 -18.80
C GLU A 242 14.58 -33.90 -18.47
N THR A 243 13.63 -33.26 -17.78
CA THR A 243 12.48 -33.89 -17.08
C THR A 243 12.92 -34.90 -15.98
N GLU A 244 12.23 -35.08 -14.84
CA GLU A 244 10.81 -34.93 -14.52
C GLU A 244 10.59 -34.24 -13.15
N GLU A 245 9.58 -33.38 -13.06
CA GLU A 245 9.08 -32.79 -11.80
C GLU A 245 7.69 -33.36 -11.47
N LYS A 246 7.47 -34.67 -11.72
CA LYS A 246 6.11 -35.26 -11.71
C LYS A 246 5.92 -36.62 -11.04
N ASP A 247 6.79 -37.60 -11.25
CA ASP A 247 6.43 -39.00 -10.93
C ASP A 247 7.10 -39.48 -9.63
N LEU A 248 6.63 -38.93 -8.50
CA LEU A 248 6.95 -39.39 -7.13
C LEU A 248 5.69 -39.62 -6.27
N GLU A 249 4.57 -39.90 -6.94
CA GLU A 249 3.43 -40.62 -6.36
C GLU A 249 3.31 -41.93 -7.16
N GLU A 250 3.10 -43.06 -6.47
CA GLU A 250 2.96 -44.44 -7.03
C GLU A 250 4.25 -45.22 -7.41
N GLU A 251 5.03 -45.62 -6.40
CA GLU A 251 5.43 -47.03 -6.27
C GLU A 251 5.14 -47.53 -4.84
N GLU A 252 4.53 -48.72 -4.72
CA GLU A 252 4.01 -49.26 -3.46
C GLU A 252 4.99 -50.25 -2.79
N LYS A 253 5.00 -50.21 -1.44
CA LYS A 253 4.96 -51.34 -0.46
C LYS A 253 5.86 -52.58 -0.60
N GLU A 254 6.07 -53.15 0.60
CA GLU A 254 6.51 -54.53 0.89
C GLU A 254 8.00 -54.85 0.61
N GLU A 255 8.84 -54.64 1.63
CA GLU A 255 9.66 -55.72 2.21
C GLU A 255 10.23 -55.34 3.61
N GLU A 256 10.05 -56.26 4.56
CA GLU A 256 10.68 -56.49 5.88
C GLU A 256 11.04 -55.34 6.88
N GLU A 257 10.65 -55.54 8.15
CA GLU A 257 10.93 -54.65 9.29
C GLU A 257 12.39 -54.77 9.79
N GLU A 258 13.31 -53.98 9.25
CA GLU A 258 14.51 -53.55 10.02
C GLU A 258 14.26 -52.18 10.67
N GLU A 259 14.62 -52.04 11.96
CA GLU A 259 14.50 -50.80 12.72
C GLU A 259 15.41 -49.69 12.13
N GLN A 260 14.89 -48.92 11.17
CA GLN A 260 15.60 -47.77 10.61
C GLN A 260 15.74 -46.65 11.65
N LEU A 261 16.91 -46.59 12.29
CA LEU A 261 17.32 -45.52 13.22
C LEU A 261 17.11 -44.13 12.58
N GLU A 262 16.53 -43.21 13.34
CA GLU A 262 16.26 -41.85 12.86
C GLU A 262 17.59 -41.09 12.58
N PRO A 263 17.62 -40.13 11.63
CA PRO A 263 18.86 -39.45 11.25
C PRO A 263 19.56 -38.68 12.39
N GLU A 264 18.80 -38.29 13.43
CA GLU A 264 19.34 -37.66 14.63
C GLU A 264 20.11 -38.67 15.51
N GLU A 265 19.63 -39.92 15.62
CA GLU A 265 20.28 -41.01 16.36
C GLU A 265 21.52 -41.54 15.61
N GLN A 266 21.43 -41.65 14.28
CA GLN A 266 22.57 -41.95 13.42
C GLN A 266 23.69 -40.91 13.59
N LEU A 267 23.33 -39.62 13.62
CA LEU A 267 24.27 -38.53 13.85
C LEU A 267 24.90 -38.62 15.25
N GLU A 268 24.13 -38.90 16.30
CA GLU A 268 24.67 -39.06 17.66
C GLU A 268 25.70 -40.21 17.71
N MET A 269 25.35 -41.39 17.19
CA MET A 269 26.23 -42.56 17.16
C MET A 269 27.52 -42.32 16.36
N LEU A 270 27.43 -41.67 15.19
CA LEU A 270 28.60 -41.35 14.38
C LEU A 270 29.47 -40.26 15.03
N THR A 271 28.88 -39.24 15.66
CA THR A 271 29.65 -38.25 16.42
C THR A 271 30.31 -38.85 17.66
N LEU A 272 29.71 -39.84 18.31
CA LEU A 272 30.32 -40.58 19.42
C LEU A 272 31.54 -41.39 18.97
N TYR A 273 31.48 -42.05 17.80
CA TYR A 273 32.64 -42.72 17.20
C TYR A 273 33.76 -41.74 16.88
N LEU A 274 33.47 -40.65 16.13
CA LEU A 274 34.44 -39.61 15.80
C LEU A 274 35.10 -38.98 17.04
N ARG A 275 34.35 -38.80 18.14
CA ARG A 275 34.85 -38.28 19.42
C ARG A 275 35.69 -39.29 20.20
N ARG A 276 35.38 -40.59 20.15
CA ARG A 276 36.11 -41.65 20.87
C ARG A 276 37.37 -42.10 20.16
N THR A 277 37.31 -42.26 18.84
CA THR A 277 38.40 -42.81 18.02
C THR A 277 39.38 -41.73 17.57
N TYR A 278 38.88 -40.55 17.20
CA TYR A 278 39.69 -39.48 16.59
C TYR A 278 39.71 -38.17 17.38
N PHE A 279 39.05 -38.11 18.54
CA PHE A 279 38.86 -36.89 19.34
C PHE A 279 38.24 -35.72 18.54
N TYR A 280 37.53 -36.04 17.45
CA TYR A 280 36.99 -35.09 16.50
C TYR A 280 35.56 -34.68 16.86
N CYS A 281 35.18 -33.42 16.64
CA CYS A 281 33.85 -32.91 16.97
C CYS A 281 33.40 -31.86 15.96
N ILE A 282 32.44 -32.23 15.10
CA ILE A 282 31.86 -31.39 14.04
C ILE A 282 31.47 -29.99 14.56
N TRP A 283 30.79 -29.95 15.72
CA TRP A 283 30.29 -28.73 16.36
C TRP A 283 31.37 -27.75 16.87
N ARG A 284 32.65 -28.15 16.94
CA ARG A 284 33.77 -27.23 17.29
C ARG A 284 34.51 -26.66 16.07
N VAL A 285 34.21 -27.12 14.85
CA VAL A 285 34.99 -26.75 13.65
C VAL A 285 34.76 -25.31 13.19
N ASN A 286 33.76 -24.61 13.73
CA ASN A 286 33.62 -23.15 13.55
C ASN A 286 34.65 -22.30 14.33
N HIS A 287 35.62 -22.89 15.03
CA HIS A 287 36.83 -22.17 15.48
C HIS A 287 38.12 -22.92 15.13
N LYS A 288 39.01 -22.22 14.41
CA LYS A 288 40.32 -22.68 13.92
C LYS A 288 41.12 -23.44 14.98
N SER A 289 41.53 -24.68 14.66
CA SER A 289 42.73 -25.34 15.18
C SER A 289 43.14 -26.46 14.21
N ILE A 290 44.45 -26.67 13.99
CA ILE A 290 45.01 -27.69 13.09
C ILE A 290 44.86 -27.40 11.57
N ARG A 291 45.40 -26.26 11.14
CA ARG A 291 46.17 -26.13 9.87
C ARG A 291 46.98 -24.83 9.85
N ALA A 292 48.00 -24.78 10.70
CA ALA A 292 49.06 -23.78 10.62
C ALA A 292 50.23 -24.36 9.80
N MET A 293 50.01 -24.51 8.50
CA MET A 293 51.08 -24.61 7.50
C MET A 293 50.79 -23.56 6.44
N THR A 294 51.82 -22.79 6.11
CA THR A 294 51.75 -21.53 5.37
C THR A 294 51.48 -21.74 3.89
N GLU A 295 50.28 -21.40 3.43
CA GLU A 295 49.96 -21.16 2.01
C GLU A 295 49.56 -19.69 1.83
N SER A 296 50.24 -18.99 0.92
CA SER A 296 50.00 -17.56 0.65
C SER A 296 48.70 -17.37 -0.15
N LYS A 297 47.70 -16.71 0.45
CA LYS A 297 46.37 -16.52 -0.16
C LYS A 297 46.33 -15.24 -1.02
N MET A 298 45.70 -15.30 -2.19
CA MET A 298 45.48 -14.12 -3.03
C MET A 298 44.47 -13.14 -2.40
N LEU A 299 44.78 -11.85 -2.43
CA LEU A 299 43.94 -10.78 -1.86
C LEU A 299 42.64 -10.59 -2.67
N GLN A 300 41.50 -10.66 -1.99
CA GLN A 300 40.18 -10.35 -2.53
C GLN A 300 39.71 -8.97 -2.05
N PHE A 301 38.83 -8.33 -2.82
CA PHE A 301 38.39 -6.95 -2.58
C PHE A 301 36.87 -6.84 -2.64
N SER A 302 36.27 -6.09 -1.72
CA SER A 302 34.84 -5.75 -1.73
C SER A 302 34.57 -4.69 -2.81
N PRO A 303 33.69 -4.95 -3.80
CA PRO A 303 33.30 -3.96 -4.80
C PRO A 303 32.41 -2.86 -4.20
N PHE A 304 32.35 -1.71 -4.87
CA PHE A 304 31.39 -0.66 -4.55
C PHE A 304 29.98 -1.02 -5.05
N GLU A 305 28.96 -0.61 -4.30
CA GLU A 305 27.54 -0.68 -4.67
C GLU A 305 26.99 0.73 -4.93
N SER A 306 26.49 0.99 -6.13
CA SER A 306 25.99 2.31 -6.52
C SER A 306 24.61 2.63 -5.96
N SER A 307 24.43 3.89 -5.60
CA SER A 307 23.22 4.47 -5.04
C SER A 307 22.98 5.85 -5.65
N VAL A 308 22.36 5.89 -6.83
CA VAL A 308 21.99 7.15 -7.49
C VAL A 308 20.63 7.63 -6.96
N ASP A 309 20.61 8.81 -6.35
CA ASP A 309 19.39 9.41 -5.79
C ASP A 309 18.47 9.98 -6.88
N CYS A 310 17.18 10.12 -6.58
CA CYS A 310 16.20 10.73 -7.47
C CYS A 310 16.59 12.16 -7.89
N THR A 311 17.18 12.95 -6.97
CA THR A 311 17.57 14.35 -7.25
C THR A 311 18.64 14.48 -8.34
N PHE A 312 19.55 13.50 -8.46
CA PHE A 312 20.53 13.45 -9.54
C PHE A 312 19.83 13.41 -10.91
N TRP A 313 18.84 12.53 -11.07
CA TRP A 313 18.10 12.37 -12.32
C TRP A 313 17.25 13.60 -12.67
N HIS A 314 16.69 14.30 -11.67
CA HIS A 314 16.01 15.58 -11.88
C HIS A 314 16.96 16.64 -12.45
N LYS A 315 18.17 16.77 -11.87
CA LYS A 315 19.17 17.74 -12.36
C LYS A 315 19.75 17.33 -13.72
N LEU A 316 19.96 16.03 -13.97
CA LEU A 316 20.38 15.53 -15.29
C LEU A 316 19.35 15.85 -16.39
N ASN A 317 18.06 15.70 -16.09
CA ASN A 317 16.99 16.03 -17.05
C ASN A 317 17.00 17.53 -17.41
N GLN A 318 17.12 18.41 -16.41
CA GLN A 318 17.29 19.86 -16.64
C GLN A 318 18.53 20.16 -17.49
N ILE A 319 19.70 19.65 -17.09
CA ILE A 319 20.97 19.86 -17.84
C ILE A 319 20.84 19.35 -19.29
N LYS A 320 20.18 18.21 -19.52
CA LYS A 320 20.03 17.65 -20.87
C LYS A 320 19.07 18.45 -21.76
N LEU A 321 18.04 19.08 -21.19
CA LEU A 321 17.12 19.94 -21.93
C LEU A 321 17.68 21.37 -22.14
N ASP A 322 18.27 21.95 -21.10
CA ASP A 322 18.60 23.38 -21.04
C ASP A 322 20.04 23.68 -21.49
N GLU A 323 21.00 22.74 -21.28
CA GLU A 323 22.43 22.97 -21.54
C GLU A 323 22.98 22.07 -22.66
N ASP A 324 22.90 20.74 -22.52
CA ASP A 324 23.53 19.80 -23.47
C ASP A 324 22.75 19.68 -24.80
N MET A 325 21.43 19.81 -24.75
CA MET A 325 20.53 19.63 -25.91
C MET A 325 20.86 18.34 -26.70
N LEU A 326 21.40 18.46 -27.91
CA LEU A 326 21.78 17.35 -28.80
C LEU A 326 23.23 16.89 -28.63
N GLU A 327 24.06 17.57 -27.85
CA GLU A 327 25.48 17.25 -27.70
C GLU A 327 25.69 16.08 -26.71
N GLU A 328 26.62 15.19 -27.04
CA GLU A 328 27.07 14.08 -26.17
C GLU A 328 28.40 14.47 -25.52
N LYS A 329 28.36 15.40 -24.56
CA LYS A 329 29.53 15.90 -23.85
C LYS A 329 29.89 15.04 -22.64
N GLU A 330 31.17 14.76 -22.45
CA GLU A 330 31.71 14.20 -21.21
C GLU A 330 31.67 15.28 -20.11
N ARG A 331 30.87 15.07 -19.06
CA ARG A 331 30.79 16.00 -17.92
C ARG A 331 31.54 15.44 -16.71
N THR A 332 32.38 16.25 -16.06
CA THR A 332 32.93 15.87 -14.74
C THR A 332 31.79 15.85 -13.73
N ILE A 333 31.69 14.77 -12.96
CA ILE A 333 30.75 14.63 -11.85
C ILE A 333 31.47 14.15 -10.59
N TRP A 334 30.88 14.44 -9.44
CA TRP A 334 31.36 13.99 -8.13
C TRP A 334 30.41 12.95 -7.53
N GLY A 335 30.97 12.01 -6.76
CA GLY A 335 30.21 11.09 -5.94
C GLY A 335 30.86 10.94 -4.57
N THR A 336 30.15 10.32 -3.63
CA THR A 336 30.62 10.14 -2.26
C THR A 336 30.55 8.70 -1.82
N PHE A 337 31.53 8.26 -1.04
CA PHE A 337 31.45 7.02 -0.28
C PHE A 337 31.69 7.27 1.20
N ALA A 338 31.21 6.35 2.02
CA ALA A 338 31.49 6.29 3.45
C ALA A 338 31.58 4.81 3.85
N HIS A 339 32.25 4.52 4.96
CA HIS A 339 32.15 3.19 5.55
C HIS A 339 30.73 2.99 6.11
N ASN A 340 30.19 1.79 5.90
CA ASN A 340 28.88 1.37 6.38
C ASN A 340 28.98 -0.12 6.73
N GLU A 341 28.42 -0.51 7.86
CA GLU A 341 28.52 -1.85 8.45
C GLU A 341 27.86 -2.94 7.58
N SER A 342 27.03 -2.55 6.61
CA SER A 342 26.24 -3.46 5.76
C SER A 342 26.70 -3.57 4.30
N SER A 343 27.36 -2.55 3.74
CA SER A 343 27.64 -2.46 2.30
C SER A 343 28.64 -1.34 1.97
N SER A 344 29.47 -1.55 0.94
CA SER A 344 30.39 -0.54 0.41
C SER A 344 29.66 0.45 -0.51
N ARG A 345 28.77 1.26 0.05
CA ARG A 345 27.85 2.12 -0.71
C ARG A 345 28.52 3.37 -1.28
N PHE A 346 28.30 3.62 -2.57
CA PHE A 346 28.70 4.82 -3.30
C PHE A 346 27.46 5.64 -3.70
N SER A 347 27.29 6.83 -3.13
CA SER A 347 26.15 7.72 -3.36
C SER A 347 26.43 8.85 -4.36
N ILE A 348 25.48 9.07 -5.28
CA ILE A 348 25.45 10.20 -6.23
C ILE A 348 24.11 10.91 -6.06
N ASP A 349 24.14 12.23 -5.85
CA ASP A 349 22.97 13.11 -5.67
C ASP A 349 23.08 14.35 -6.58
N TYR A 350 22.18 15.34 -6.44
CA TYR A 350 22.24 16.56 -7.25
C TYR A 350 23.56 17.36 -7.11
N SER A 351 24.28 17.25 -5.99
CA SER A 351 25.54 17.98 -5.76
C SER A 351 26.69 17.46 -6.62
N ALA A 352 26.50 16.29 -7.24
CA ALA A 352 27.44 15.68 -8.19
C ALA A 352 27.82 16.62 -9.35
N PHE A 353 26.96 17.57 -9.72
CA PHE A 353 27.18 18.52 -10.81
C PHE A 353 27.87 19.83 -10.39
N ASN A 354 28.21 19.99 -9.10
CA ASN A 354 28.89 21.20 -8.61
C ASN A 354 30.40 21.16 -8.95
N GLU A 355 31.00 22.30 -9.26
CA GLU A 355 32.43 22.40 -9.57
C GLU A 355 33.33 21.98 -8.39
N ILE A 356 33.07 22.58 -7.22
CA ILE A 356 33.70 22.25 -5.94
C ILE A 356 32.59 21.81 -4.98
N PRO A 357 32.56 20.56 -4.49
CA PRO A 357 31.43 20.11 -3.68
C PRO A 357 31.70 20.26 -2.18
N GLN A 358 30.66 20.68 -1.45
CA GLN A 358 30.71 20.86 0.00
C GLN A 358 30.37 19.54 0.70
N PHE A 359 31.38 18.77 1.07
CA PHE A 359 31.19 17.46 1.70
C PHE A 359 31.15 17.53 3.23
N SER A 360 30.26 16.74 3.82
CA SER A 360 30.23 16.49 5.28
C SER A 360 31.46 15.69 5.72
N GLN A 361 31.98 15.98 6.92
CA GLN A 361 33.24 15.43 7.48
C GLN A 361 33.42 13.90 7.43
N ASN A 362 32.34 13.12 7.29
CA ASN A 362 32.38 11.65 7.24
C ASN A 362 32.16 11.05 5.83
N LYS A 363 32.02 11.86 4.78
CA LYS A 363 31.84 11.40 3.39
C LYS A 363 33.07 11.72 2.55
N GLN A 364 33.66 10.71 1.94
CA GLN A 364 34.85 10.85 1.10
C GLN A 364 34.49 11.05 -0.36
N PRO A 365 35.06 12.07 -1.03
CA PRO A 365 34.70 12.41 -2.39
C PRO A 365 35.49 11.63 -3.44
N MET A 366 34.82 11.26 -4.51
CA MET A 366 35.46 10.65 -5.67
C MET A 366 35.07 11.42 -6.92
N ARG A 367 36.05 11.70 -7.78
CA ARG A 367 35.82 12.34 -9.07
C ARG A 367 35.44 11.29 -10.11
N GLY A 368 34.54 11.64 -11.02
CA GLY A 368 34.13 10.78 -12.12
C GLY A 368 33.72 11.53 -13.36
N VAL A 369 33.32 10.77 -14.38
CA VAL A 369 32.88 11.27 -15.68
C VAL A 369 31.50 10.71 -16.00
N LEU A 370 30.59 11.59 -16.40
CA LEU A 370 29.27 11.27 -16.93
C LEU A 370 29.33 11.30 -18.47
N VAL A 371 28.86 10.23 -19.10
CA VAL A 371 28.64 10.16 -20.55
C VAL A 371 27.17 9.86 -20.80
N ASN A 372 26.42 10.86 -21.26
CA ASN A 372 24.99 10.74 -21.54
C ASN A 372 24.75 10.64 -23.04
N PHE A 373 24.26 9.48 -23.48
CA PHE A 373 23.96 9.16 -24.87
C PHE A 373 22.54 9.64 -25.24
N ASN A 374 22.36 10.13 -26.47
CA ASN A 374 21.08 10.60 -27.01
C ASN A 374 20.14 9.47 -27.43
N THR A 375 20.70 8.31 -27.81
CA THR A 375 19.93 7.17 -28.36
C THR A 375 20.21 5.90 -27.56
N ILE A 376 19.25 4.97 -27.56
CA ILE A 376 19.43 3.70 -26.86
C ILE A 376 20.34 2.75 -27.65
N GLU A 377 20.43 2.95 -28.96
CA GLU A 377 21.35 2.30 -29.88
C GLU A 377 22.79 2.68 -29.55
N SER A 378 23.14 3.98 -29.51
CA SER A 378 24.51 4.41 -29.17
C SER A 378 24.94 3.97 -27.75
N PHE A 379 24.01 3.92 -26.79
CA PHE A 379 24.28 3.35 -25.46
C PHE A 379 24.53 1.83 -25.45
N LYS A 380 23.91 1.08 -26.36
CA LYS A 380 24.14 -0.38 -26.48
C LYS A 380 25.45 -0.66 -27.21
N ASP A 381 25.66 -0.01 -28.34
CA ASP A 381 26.73 -0.28 -29.29
C ASP A 381 28.09 0.31 -28.85
N CYS A 382 28.13 1.22 -27.87
CA CYS A 382 29.39 1.79 -27.39
C CYS A 382 30.32 0.75 -26.73
N ASP A 383 31.60 0.77 -27.11
CA ASP A 383 32.63 -0.10 -26.54
C ASP A 383 32.96 0.30 -25.09
N LYS A 384 32.44 -0.52 -24.18
CA LYS A 384 32.52 -0.34 -22.73
C LYS A 384 33.90 -0.67 -22.18
N MET A 385 34.72 -1.40 -22.93
CA MET A 385 36.11 -1.69 -22.59
C MET A 385 37.03 -0.56 -23.05
N GLU A 386 36.78 0.03 -24.22
CA GLU A 386 37.50 1.21 -24.70
C GLU A 386 37.29 2.42 -23.78
N ILE A 387 36.05 2.71 -23.37
CA ILE A 387 35.73 3.80 -22.43
C ILE A 387 36.49 3.64 -21.10
N ILE A 388 36.55 2.43 -20.54
CA ILE A 388 37.35 2.14 -19.35
C ILE A 388 38.86 2.30 -19.64
N LYS A 389 39.36 1.82 -20.79
CA LYS A 389 40.79 1.91 -21.14
C LYS A 389 41.25 3.36 -21.32
N LYS A 390 40.43 4.21 -21.96
CA LYS A 390 40.65 5.66 -22.09
C LYS A 390 40.81 6.31 -20.70
N HIS A 391 39.78 6.22 -19.87
CA HIS A 391 39.80 6.88 -18.56
C HIS A 391 40.70 6.24 -17.52
N GLY A 392 41.09 4.98 -17.70
CA GLY A 392 42.16 4.31 -16.95
C GLY A 392 43.52 4.92 -17.27
N LYS A 393 43.83 5.17 -18.55
CA LYS A 393 45.08 5.87 -18.93
C LYS A 393 45.13 7.29 -18.38
N ASP A 394 44.03 8.03 -18.40
CA ASP A 394 43.94 9.36 -17.72
C ASP A 394 44.32 9.26 -16.23
N LEU A 395 43.89 8.18 -15.55
CA LEU A 395 44.14 7.96 -14.13
C LEU A 395 45.62 7.58 -13.89
N GLU A 396 46.19 6.72 -14.73
CA GLU A 396 47.61 6.34 -14.67
C GLU A 396 48.53 7.55 -14.92
N THR A 397 48.17 8.47 -15.82
CA THR A 397 48.91 9.73 -16.00
C THR A 397 48.85 10.63 -14.75
N SER A 398 47.71 10.68 -14.06
CA SER A 398 47.56 11.51 -12.85
C SER A 398 48.41 11.03 -11.67
N TRP A 399 48.89 9.78 -11.67
CA TRP A 399 49.79 9.27 -10.62
C TRP A 399 51.21 9.83 -10.71
N ASN A 400 51.58 10.52 -11.78
CA ASN A 400 52.88 11.19 -11.93
C ASN A 400 52.90 12.63 -11.38
N GLU A 401 51.72 13.24 -11.17
CA GLU A 401 51.58 14.60 -10.67
C GLU A 401 51.55 14.61 -9.12
N GLU A 402 51.59 15.80 -8.50
CA GLU A 402 51.34 15.91 -7.06
C GLU A 402 49.91 15.42 -6.76
N ILE A 403 49.78 14.43 -5.88
CA ILE A 403 48.47 13.83 -5.58
C ILE A 403 47.77 14.71 -4.56
N ASP A 404 46.74 15.44 -4.98
CA ASP A 404 45.87 16.17 -4.07
C ASP A 404 45.31 15.20 -3.00
N PRO A 405 45.57 15.41 -1.70
CA PRO A 405 45.08 14.53 -0.63
C PRO A 405 43.54 14.40 -0.57
N ASN A 406 42.81 15.30 -1.24
CA ASN A 406 41.35 15.30 -1.33
C ASN A 406 40.83 14.51 -2.55
N ILE A 407 41.63 14.30 -3.59
CA ILE A 407 41.23 13.55 -4.79
C ILE A 407 41.61 12.09 -4.60
N ALA A 408 40.59 11.23 -4.49
CA ALA A 408 40.78 9.79 -4.41
C ALA A 408 41.69 9.28 -5.55
N LEU A 409 42.55 8.31 -5.24
CA LEU A 409 43.23 7.49 -6.26
C LEU A 409 42.26 6.67 -7.13
N GLY A 410 40.96 6.70 -6.83
CA GLY A 410 39.90 6.09 -7.63
C GLY A 410 39.17 7.13 -8.49
N LYS A 411 38.84 6.74 -9.73
CA LYS A 411 37.97 7.47 -10.66
C LYS A 411 36.77 6.59 -11.01
N PHE A 412 35.59 7.17 -11.15
CA PHE A 412 34.42 6.44 -11.63
C PHE A 412 33.89 6.97 -12.97
N ILE A 413 33.13 6.14 -13.68
CA ILE A 413 32.42 6.50 -14.90
C ILE A 413 30.96 6.16 -14.68
N LEU A 414 30.07 7.04 -15.13
CA LEU A 414 28.64 6.80 -15.26
C LEU A 414 28.28 6.95 -16.74
N ILE A 415 27.99 5.84 -17.42
CA ILE A 415 27.35 5.89 -18.74
C ILE A 415 25.84 5.85 -18.54
N CYS A 416 25.08 6.68 -19.26
CA CYS A 416 23.63 6.63 -19.23
C CYS A 416 22.96 6.99 -20.56
N PHE A 417 21.70 6.59 -20.69
CA PHE A 417 20.75 7.03 -21.70
C PHE A 417 19.45 7.41 -21.00
N ALA A 418 18.95 8.63 -21.25
CA ALA A 418 17.81 9.20 -20.58
C ALA A 418 16.59 9.30 -21.52
N ASP A 419 15.61 8.40 -21.39
CA ASP A 419 14.32 8.54 -22.08
C ASP A 419 13.48 9.59 -21.34
N LEU A 420 13.60 10.84 -21.79
CA LEU A 420 12.91 12.00 -21.18
C LEU A 420 11.39 11.99 -21.41
N LYS A 421 10.88 11.17 -22.34
CA LYS A 421 9.43 11.05 -22.60
C LYS A 421 8.77 10.07 -21.63
N LYS A 422 9.47 8.98 -21.28
CA LYS A 422 8.97 7.97 -20.34
C LYS A 422 9.56 8.12 -18.93
N TYR A 423 10.50 9.04 -18.73
CA TYR A 423 11.30 9.19 -17.50
C TYR A 423 11.96 7.87 -17.06
N HIS A 424 12.54 7.15 -18.02
CA HIS A 424 13.33 5.94 -17.79
C HIS A 424 14.81 6.24 -18.05
N PHE A 425 15.63 6.04 -17.03
CA PHE A 425 17.07 6.29 -17.09
C PHE A 425 17.81 4.95 -17.07
N TYR A 426 18.41 4.60 -18.20
CA TYR A 426 19.27 3.43 -18.35
C TYR A 426 20.69 3.85 -17.99
N TYR A 427 21.35 3.14 -17.09
CA TYR A 427 22.65 3.60 -16.60
C TYR A 427 23.55 2.45 -16.15
N TRP A 428 24.87 2.66 -16.19
CA TRP A 428 25.84 1.70 -15.70
C TRP A 428 27.04 2.45 -15.12
N LEU A 429 27.41 2.12 -13.87
CA LEU A 429 28.64 2.64 -13.25
C LEU A 429 29.82 1.70 -13.48
N ALA A 430 30.99 2.29 -13.64
CA ALA A 430 32.28 1.62 -13.52
C ALA A 430 33.15 2.31 -12.48
N PHE A 431 33.72 1.54 -11.56
CA PHE A 431 34.69 2.00 -10.57
C PHE A 431 36.09 1.60 -11.03
N ILE A 432 36.80 2.51 -11.72
CA ILE A 432 38.07 2.20 -12.40
C ILE A 432 39.10 1.73 -11.38
N ALA A 433 39.58 0.50 -11.55
CA ALA A 433 40.70 -0.05 -10.81
C ALA A 433 41.64 -0.84 -11.74
N PRO A 434 42.96 -0.78 -11.52
CA PRO A 434 43.91 -1.64 -12.21
C PRO A 434 43.76 -3.10 -11.72
N LYS A 435 44.12 -4.05 -12.58
CA LYS A 435 44.07 -5.48 -12.28
C LYS A 435 45.31 -6.02 -11.55
N GLY A 436 46.49 -5.44 -11.80
CA GLY A 436 47.76 -5.96 -11.27
C GLY A 436 48.29 -5.21 -10.03
N PRO A 437 49.42 -5.65 -9.47
CA PRO A 437 49.96 -7.02 -9.56
C PRO A 437 49.28 -7.95 -8.54
N PRO A 438 49.44 -9.29 -8.63
CA PRO A 438 48.91 -10.22 -7.64
C PRO A 438 49.46 -9.92 -6.25
N ALA A 439 48.60 -9.36 -5.40
CA ALA A 439 48.82 -9.14 -3.99
C ALA A 439 48.57 -10.45 -3.23
N LEU A 440 49.62 -10.98 -2.60
CA LEU A 440 49.55 -12.13 -1.72
C LEU A 440 49.47 -11.66 -0.26
N ILE A 441 48.51 -12.21 0.47
CA ILE A 441 48.36 -12.03 1.90
C ILE A 441 49.41 -12.90 2.59
N THR A 442 50.33 -12.29 3.34
CA THR A 442 51.39 -13.03 4.08
C THR A 442 50.99 -13.43 5.49
N LYS A 443 49.94 -12.80 6.05
CA LYS A 443 49.31 -13.13 7.34
C LYS A 443 47.81 -12.85 7.25
N ASP A 444 47.00 -13.67 7.91
CA ASP A 444 45.56 -13.43 8.03
C ASP A 444 45.27 -11.98 8.50
N PRO A 445 44.22 -11.33 7.96
CA PRO A 445 43.82 -9.99 8.39
C PRO A 445 43.60 -9.93 9.91
N VAL A 446 44.18 -8.93 10.58
CA VAL A 446 44.05 -8.76 12.04
C VAL A 446 43.41 -7.42 12.39
N PRO A 447 42.59 -7.35 13.46
CA PRO A 447 42.07 -6.07 13.96
C PRO A 447 43.20 -5.09 14.30
N ILE A 448 42.98 -3.81 14.02
CA ILE A 448 43.98 -2.75 14.26
C ILE A 448 44.45 -2.66 15.73
N SER A 449 43.59 -3.07 16.67
CA SER A 449 43.88 -3.16 18.12
C SER A 449 45.01 -4.12 18.50
N ASN A 450 45.45 -4.98 17.58
CA ASN A 450 46.58 -5.87 17.81
C ASN A 450 47.94 -5.21 17.51
N ILE A 451 47.94 -4.00 16.97
CA ILE A 451 49.13 -3.27 16.48
C ILE A 451 49.22 -1.88 17.07
N LEU A 452 48.09 -1.20 17.26
CA LEU A 452 48.01 0.14 17.86
C LEU A 452 47.24 0.10 19.18
N SER A 453 47.64 0.95 20.12
CA SER A 453 46.94 1.16 21.39
C SER A 453 45.59 1.87 21.18
N GLY A 454 44.67 1.76 22.15
CA GLY A 454 43.37 2.43 22.07
C GLY A 454 43.47 3.96 21.93
N GLU A 455 44.50 4.57 22.52
CA GLU A 455 44.78 6.00 22.44
C GLU A 455 45.35 6.39 21.07
N GLN A 456 46.30 5.60 20.54
CA GLN A 456 46.83 5.77 19.18
C GLN A 456 45.74 5.66 18.12
N ILE A 457 44.76 4.76 18.31
CA ILE A 457 43.61 4.58 17.40
C ILE A 457 42.67 5.79 17.44
N ALA A 458 42.42 6.37 18.62
CA ALA A 458 41.63 7.59 18.75
C ALA A 458 42.34 8.82 18.12
N LEU A 459 43.66 8.92 18.30
CA LEU A 459 44.48 9.95 17.67
C LEU A 459 44.52 9.81 16.15
N LEU A 460 44.68 8.59 15.64
CA LEU A 460 44.62 8.25 14.21
C LEU A 460 43.28 8.73 13.60
N HIS A 461 42.16 8.48 14.28
CA HIS A 461 40.86 8.99 13.83
C HIS A 461 40.81 10.52 13.76
N TYR A 462 41.21 11.21 14.84
CA TYR A 462 41.17 12.67 14.88
C TYR A 462 42.06 13.33 13.81
N LEU A 463 43.23 12.77 13.55
CA LEU A 463 44.18 13.27 12.55
C LEU A 463 43.75 12.93 11.11
N THR A 464 43.12 11.77 10.87
CA THR A 464 42.62 11.39 9.52
C THR A 464 41.47 12.27 9.04
N GLN A 465 40.68 12.87 9.93
CA GLN A 465 39.70 13.91 9.57
C GLN A 465 40.33 15.16 8.91
N LYS A 466 41.66 15.34 9.00
CA LYS A 466 42.39 16.49 8.44
C LYS A 466 43.40 16.14 7.34
N SER A 467 43.67 14.86 7.09
CA SER A 467 44.80 14.39 6.25
C SER A 467 44.41 13.65 4.98
N GLY A 468 43.14 13.71 4.58
CA GLY A 468 42.67 13.20 3.29
C GLY A 468 42.38 11.69 3.27
N GLN A 469 42.21 11.12 2.07
CA GLN A 469 41.76 9.73 1.89
C GLN A 469 42.86 8.67 2.03
N HIS A 470 44.09 9.07 1.74
CA HIS A 470 45.28 8.22 1.68
C HIS A 470 46.39 8.89 2.48
N PHE A 471 46.98 8.17 3.43
CA PHE A 471 47.89 8.76 4.40
C PHE A 471 48.97 7.76 4.83
N THR A 472 50.11 8.28 5.28
CA THR A 472 51.21 7.50 5.82
C THR A 472 51.14 7.53 7.35
N VAL A 473 51.16 6.37 8.00
CA VAL A 473 51.23 6.28 9.47
C VAL A 473 52.64 5.87 9.87
N LYS A 474 53.33 6.73 10.61
CA LYS A 474 54.64 6.44 11.18
C LYS A 474 54.49 6.24 12.69
N LEU A 475 55.05 5.14 13.20
CA LEU A 475 55.23 4.92 14.63
C LEU A 475 56.66 5.31 15.00
N ASN A 476 56.81 6.26 15.93
CA ASN A 476 58.11 6.63 16.49
C ASN A 476 58.53 5.67 17.62
N ASP A 477 59.81 5.66 17.98
CA ASP A 477 60.34 4.80 19.04
C ASP A 477 59.76 5.14 20.45
N ASP A 478 59.29 6.38 20.64
CA ASP A 478 58.57 6.85 21.84
C ASP A 478 57.08 6.42 21.87
N ASP A 479 56.67 5.48 21.01
CA ASP A 479 55.28 5.01 20.82
C ASP A 479 54.28 6.12 20.43
N SER A 480 54.78 7.25 19.92
CA SER A 480 53.98 8.34 19.35
C SER A 480 53.63 8.08 17.88
N LEU A 481 52.37 8.39 17.51
CA LEU A 481 51.82 8.18 16.17
C LEU A 481 51.79 9.50 15.39
N GLU A 482 52.43 9.51 14.23
CA GLU A 482 52.50 10.66 13.32
C GLU A 482 51.80 10.30 11.99
N ILE A 483 50.89 11.17 11.52
CA ILE A 483 50.30 11.04 10.19
C ILE A 483 50.98 12.02 9.24
N LEU A 484 51.49 11.49 8.13
CA LEU A 484 52.17 12.23 7.09
C LEU A 484 51.47 11.99 5.73
N PRO A 485 51.68 12.87 4.73
CA PRO A 485 51.14 12.65 3.38
C PRO A 485 51.54 11.28 2.81
N PHE A 486 50.71 10.72 1.92
CA PHE A 486 50.97 9.45 1.24
C PHE A 486 52.38 9.40 0.60
N ASP A 487 52.82 10.51 0.01
CA ASP A 487 54.08 10.61 -0.73
C ASP A 487 55.34 10.41 0.14
N MET A 488 55.23 10.64 1.46
CA MET A 488 56.36 10.46 2.39
C MET A 488 56.67 8.99 2.71
N TYR A 489 55.78 8.04 2.37
CA TYR A 489 55.97 6.62 2.68
C TYR A 489 57.31 6.07 2.19
N GLY A 490 57.70 6.39 0.94
CA GLY A 490 58.96 5.92 0.37
C GLY A 490 60.18 6.39 1.15
N GLN A 491 60.25 7.69 1.48
CA GLN A 491 61.37 8.25 2.23
C GLN A 491 61.50 7.60 3.62
N LEU A 492 60.39 7.46 4.34
CA LEU A 492 60.36 6.94 5.72
C LEU A 492 60.59 5.43 5.81
N CYS A 493 60.25 4.68 4.76
CA CYS A 493 60.58 3.26 4.67
C CYS A 493 62.09 3.04 4.50
N SER A 494 62.78 3.95 3.80
CA SER A 494 64.24 3.88 3.62
C SER A 494 65.04 4.13 4.91
N THR A 495 64.49 4.87 5.88
CA THR A 495 65.14 5.16 7.17
C THR A 495 64.97 4.05 8.22
N GLY A 496 64.33 2.91 7.88
CA GLY A 496 64.15 1.78 8.79
C GLY A 496 63.10 1.97 9.90
N SER A 497 62.35 3.07 9.86
CA SER A 497 61.26 3.35 10.80
C SER A 497 60.06 2.41 10.58
N ARG A 498 59.21 2.26 11.59
CA ARG A 498 58.01 1.41 11.51
C ARG A 498 56.85 2.17 10.87
N VAL A 499 56.67 1.99 9.56
CA VAL A 499 55.73 2.77 8.73
C VAL A 499 54.65 1.88 8.10
N PHE A 500 53.42 2.39 8.03
CA PHE A 500 52.25 1.74 7.44
C PHE A 500 51.55 2.65 6.41
N LEU A 501 50.99 2.05 5.36
CA LEU A 501 50.10 2.75 4.42
C LEU A 501 48.67 2.72 4.94
N GLY A 502 48.05 3.88 5.14
CA GLY A 502 46.66 4.02 5.57
C GLY A 502 45.74 4.50 4.45
N PHE A 503 44.53 3.97 4.41
CA PHE A 503 43.45 4.53 3.60
C PHE A 503 42.09 4.37 4.29
N LEU A 504 41.14 5.22 3.90
CA LEU A 504 39.75 5.14 4.36
C LEU A 504 39.00 4.04 3.61
N ASP A 505 38.65 2.97 4.33
CA ASP A 505 38.12 1.74 3.74
C ASP A 505 36.58 1.70 3.72
N PRO A 506 35.93 1.71 2.53
CA PRO A 506 34.50 1.48 2.41
C PRO A 506 34.09 0.01 2.63
N GLY A 507 35.05 -0.92 2.75
CA GLY A 507 34.80 -2.33 3.01
C GLY A 507 34.03 -2.58 4.31
N TYR A 508 33.11 -3.54 4.28
CA TYR A 508 32.31 -3.96 5.44
C TYR A 508 32.72 -5.34 6.01
N LEU A 509 33.29 -6.22 5.17
CA LEU A 509 33.72 -7.57 5.55
C LEU A 509 35.04 -7.56 6.34
N PRO A 510 35.19 -8.34 7.42
CA PRO A 510 36.41 -8.34 8.24
C PRO A 510 37.65 -8.84 7.48
N ASP A 511 37.49 -9.82 6.58
CA ASP A 511 38.60 -10.48 5.90
C ASP A 511 39.01 -9.86 4.56
N THR A 512 38.23 -8.90 4.03
CA THR A 512 38.50 -8.30 2.71
C THR A 512 38.45 -6.76 2.75
N PRO A 513 39.49 -6.06 2.28
CA PRO A 513 39.47 -4.61 2.10
C PRO A 513 38.54 -4.18 0.97
N GLY A 514 38.15 -2.91 0.96
CA GLY A 514 37.36 -2.29 -0.10
C GLY A 514 38.14 -2.05 -1.40
N TRP A 515 37.38 -1.74 -2.44
CA TRP A 515 37.85 -1.51 -3.81
C TRP A 515 39.05 -0.54 -3.97
N PRO A 516 39.14 0.60 -3.24
CA PRO A 516 40.22 1.59 -3.44
C PRO A 516 41.63 1.05 -3.23
N LEU A 517 41.81 0.00 -2.43
CA LEU A 517 43.13 -0.57 -2.15
C LEU A 517 43.83 -1.10 -3.41
N ARG A 518 43.08 -1.54 -4.43
CA ARG A 518 43.65 -1.99 -5.72
C ARG A 518 44.54 -0.91 -6.34
N THR A 519 44.02 0.31 -6.39
CA THR A 519 44.74 1.42 -7.00
C THR A 519 45.89 1.90 -6.11
N LEU A 520 45.68 1.95 -4.79
CA LEU A 520 46.73 2.29 -3.82
C LEU A 520 47.95 1.35 -3.95
N LEU A 521 47.74 0.03 -4.05
CA LEU A 521 48.82 -0.95 -4.23
C LEU A 521 49.53 -0.81 -5.58
N LYS A 522 48.80 -0.55 -6.67
CA LYS A 522 49.40 -0.31 -7.98
C LYS A 522 50.23 0.99 -7.99
N VAL A 523 49.74 2.07 -7.40
CA VAL A 523 50.47 3.34 -7.24
C VAL A 523 51.74 3.14 -6.41
N ALA A 524 51.66 2.42 -5.29
CA ALA A 524 52.83 2.07 -4.48
C ALA A 524 53.87 1.24 -5.27
N SER A 525 53.41 0.29 -6.10
CA SER A 525 54.28 -0.50 -6.99
C SER A 525 54.97 0.32 -8.08
N PHE A 526 54.32 1.40 -8.53
CA PHE A 526 54.83 2.28 -9.58
C PHE A 526 55.79 3.34 -9.02
N ARG A 527 55.47 3.95 -7.88
CA ARG A 527 56.28 5.03 -7.26
C ARG A 527 57.51 4.53 -6.49
N TRP A 528 57.47 3.32 -5.90
CA TRP A 528 58.54 2.83 -5.01
C TRP A 528 59.03 1.41 -5.35
N PRO A 529 59.48 1.14 -6.59
CA PRO A 529 59.89 -0.21 -7.01
C PRO A 529 61.07 -0.75 -6.17
N GLU A 530 62.10 0.06 -5.90
CA GLU A 530 63.30 -0.38 -5.15
C GLU A 530 63.03 -0.75 -3.68
N LEU A 531 62.02 -0.13 -3.06
CA LEU A 531 61.65 -0.42 -1.68
C LEU A 531 60.86 -1.72 -1.57
N LEU A 532 60.05 -2.03 -2.59
CA LEU A 532 59.37 -3.32 -2.69
C LEU A 532 60.36 -4.48 -2.83
N GLU A 533 61.47 -4.28 -3.55
CA GLU A 533 62.55 -5.29 -3.65
C GLU A 533 63.29 -5.53 -2.32
N LYS A 534 63.40 -4.51 -1.46
CA LYS A 534 64.10 -4.61 -0.17
C LYS A 534 63.20 -5.05 0.99
N ALA A 535 61.97 -4.55 1.06
CA ALA A 535 61.07 -4.75 2.19
C ALA A 535 60.32 -6.08 2.15
N ASN A 536 60.08 -6.65 0.96
CA ASN A 536 59.29 -7.88 0.71
C ASN A 536 57.82 -7.87 1.21
N LYS A 537 57.42 -6.95 2.09
CA LYS A 537 56.12 -6.85 2.77
C LYS A 537 55.74 -5.38 2.97
N ILE A 538 54.49 -5.03 2.64
CA ILE A 538 53.87 -3.74 2.95
C ILE A 538 52.80 -3.97 4.04
N GLY A 539 52.88 -3.19 5.11
CA GLY A 539 51.81 -3.10 6.12
C GLY A 539 50.78 -2.06 5.73
N VAL A 540 49.51 -2.47 5.61
CA VAL A 540 48.38 -1.62 5.22
C VAL A 540 47.35 -1.55 6.35
N ILE A 541 46.91 -0.33 6.68
CA ILE A 541 45.83 -0.02 7.63
C ILE A 541 44.57 0.36 6.85
N CYS A 542 43.54 -0.47 6.94
CA CYS A 542 42.21 -0.24 6.38
C CYS A 542 41.34 0.42 7.47
N LEU A 543 41.26 1.75 7.46
CA LEU A 543 40.55 2.50 8.50
C LEU A 543 39.05 2.59 8.18
N ARG A 544 38.22 1.99 9.04
CA ARG A 544 36.76 1.91 8.87
C ARG A 544 36.05 2.79 9.87
N LEU A 545 35.38 3.82 9.36
CA LEU A 545 34.74 4.87 10.16
C LEU A 545 33.23 4.60 10.30
N SER A 546 32.80 3.98 11.40
CA SER A 546 31.35 3.86 11.66
C SER A 546 30.79 5.20 12.14
N SER A 547 29.62 5.58 11.61
CA SER A 547 28.98 6.88 11.84
C SER A 547 28.01 6.89 13.04
N SER A 548 28.01 5.84 13.87
CA SER A 548 26.95 5.57 14.85
C SER A 548 27.09 6.28 16.19
N ASP A 549 28.29 6.61 16.67
CA ASP A 549 28.52 7.22 18.00
C ASP A 549 29.36 8.51 17.92
N GLN A 550 28.75 9.64 18.29
CA GLN A 550 29.41 10.96 18.33
C GLN A 550 30.45 11.11 19.46
N GLU A 551 30.51 10.18 20.43
CA GLU A 551 31.44 10.27 21.57
C GLU A 551 32.33 9.02 21.77
N LYS A 552 32.10 7.91 21.07
CA LYS A 552 32.93 6.68 21.16
C LYS A 552 33.09 6.00 19.79
N ILE A 553 33.97 6.56 18.98
CA ILE A 553 34.33 6.03 17.66
C ILE A 553 34.84 4.58 17.76
N ALA A 554 34.05 3.65 17.27
CA ALA A 554 34.38 2.23 17.26
C ALA A 554 35.23 1.85 16.03
N ALA A 555 36.53 2.18 16.06
CA ALA A 555 37.52 1.64 15.12
C ALA A 555 37.77 0.11 15.27
N ARG A 556 36.88 -0.60 15.99
CA ARG A 556 36.89 -2.06 16.24
C ARG A 556 36.85 -2.89 14.96
N ASN A 557 36.23 -2.36 13.90
CA ASN A 557 36.08 -3.05 12.62
C ASN A 557 37.25 -2.80 11.66
N SER A 558 38.18 -1.88 11.99
CA SER A 558 39.33 -1.53 11.17
C SER A 558 40.38 -2.66 11.15
N VAL A 559 40.97 -2.88 9.97
CA VAL A 559 41.74 -4.09 9.66
C VAL A 559 43.16 -3.73 9.26
N TYR A 560 44.14 -4.51 9.72
CA TYR A 560 45.50 -4.48 9.22
C TYR A 560 45.79 -5.68 8.32
N LEU A 561 46.53 -5.42 7.24
CA LEU A 561 46.94 -6.41 6.24
C LEU A 561 48.46 -6.33 6.02
N GLU A 562 49.12 -7.49 5.92
CA GLU A 562 50.53 -7.57 5.52
C GLU A 562 50.63 -8.20 4.12
N VAL A 563 50.84 -7.35 3.12
CA VAL A 563 50.73 -7.68 1.69
C VAL A 563 52.11 -7.79 1.05
N GLN A 564 52.34 -8.85 0.28
CA GLN A 564 53.49 -9.01 -0.61
C GLN A 564 53.02 -8.88 -2.06
N LEU A 565 53.64 -7.97 -2.82
CA LEU A 565 53.38 -7.82 -4.25
C LEU A 565 54.31 -8.74 -5.04
N SER A 566 53.76 -9.53 -5.96
CA SER A 566 54.55 -10.33 -6.90
C SER A 566 55.04 -9.48 -8.08
N LYS A 567 56.22 -9.80 -8.62
CA LYS A 567 56.71 -9.18 -9.85
C LYS A 567 55.91 -9.70 -11.05
N GLU A 568 55.27 -8.81 -11.79
CA GLU A 568 54.83 -9.06 -13.17
C GLU A 568 55.82 -8.38 -14.13
N ALA A 569 56.04 -8.97 -15.30
CA ALA A 569 56.74 -8.30 -16.40
C ALA A 569 55.88 -7.12 -16.93
N GLU A 570 56.52 -6.20 -17.66
CA GLU A 570 55.86 -5.01 -18.24
C GLU A 570 54.77 -5.38 -19.26
N ILE A 571 53.55 -5.61 -18.76
CA ILE A 571 52.33 -5.84 -19.53
C ILE A 571 51.41 -4.62 -19.35
N GLU A 572 50.81 -4.15 -20.44
CA GLU A 572 49.90 -2.99 -20.42
C GLU A 572 48.81 -3.16 -19.34
N THR A 573 48.68 -2.17 -18.44
CA THR A 573 47.78 -2.23 -17.27
C THR A 573 46.34 -2.55 -17.72
N GLN A 574 45.83 -3.73 -17.38
CA GLN A 574 44.43 -4.09 -17.61
C GLN A 574 43.54 -3.41 -16.57
N TRP A 575 42.45 -2.79 -17.05
CA TRP A 575 41.50 -2.04 -16.23
C TRP A 575 40.19 -2.81 -16.05
N VAL A 576 39.64 -2.76 -14.83
CA VAL A 576 38.36 -3.38 -14.45
C VAL A 576 37.54 -2.38 -13.64
N GLY A 577 36.22 -2.57 -13.56
CA GLY A 577 35.38 -1.69 -12.74
C GLY A 577 33.87 -1.75 -12.94
N TRP A 578 33.38 -2.32 -14.06
CA TRP A 578 31.95 -2.40 -14.34
C TRP A 578 31.15 -3.03 -13.19
N GLU A 579 30.15 -2.30 -12.69
CA GLU A 579 29.27 -2.78 -11.63
C GLU A 579 28.40 -3.96 -12.12
N ARG A 580 28.01 -4.83 -11.19
CA ARG A 580 27.00 -5.87 -11.46
C ARG A 580 25.59 -5.31 -11.24
N ASN A 581 24.63 -5.77 -12.04
CA ASN A 581 23.22 -5.48 -11.82
C ASN A 581 22.65 -6.28 -10.64
N GLU A 582 21.40 -6.02 -10.28
CA GLU A 582 20.66 -6.70 -9.20
C GLU A 582 20.61 -8.23 -9.35
N ARG A 583 20.78 -8.75 -10.57
CA ARG A 583 20.85 -10.19 -10.88
C ARG A 583 22.29 -10.74 -10.85
N SER A 584 23.22 -9.99 -10.27
CA SER A 584 24.67 -10.28 -10.19
C SER A 584 25.39 -10.51 -11.53
N LYS A 585 24.76 -10.13 -12.66
CA LYS A 585 25.34 -10.17 -14.01
C LYS A 585 25.95 -8.81 -14.36
N PHE A 586 26.93 -8.79 -15.26
CA PHE A 586 27.42 -7.53 -15.85
C PHE A 586 26.37 -7.00 -16.82
N GLY A 587 25.88 -5.78 -16.58
CA GLY A 587 24.90 -5.12 -17.42
C GLY A 587 24.32 -3.86 -16.77
N PRO A 588 23.66 -2.99 -17.53
CA PRO A 588 23.09 -1.74 -17.04
C PRO A 588 21.92 -1.97 -16.07
N ARG A 589 21.65 -0.95 -15.25
CA ARG A 589 20.47 -0.79 -14.40
C ARG A 589 19.48 0.18 -15.05
N VAL A 590 18.24 0.18 -14.57
CA VAL A 590 17.17 1.06 -15.07
C VAL A 590 16.46 1.73 -13.89
N ALA A 591 16.50 3.06 -13.81
CA ALA A 591 15.68 3.84 -12.89
C ALA A 591 14.41 4.32 -13.59
N ASN A 592 13.24 3.89 -13.10
CA ASN A 592 11.94 4.35 -13.59
C ASN A 592 11.39 5.42 -12.65
N LEU A 593 11.47 6.68 -13.06
CA LEU A 593 11.02 7.84 -12.29
C LEU A 593 9.72 8.44 -12.82
N SER A 594 9.01 7.74 -13.70
CA SER A 594 7.71 8.20 -14.21
C SER A 594 6.71 8.53 -13.11
N LYS A 595 6.72 7.81 -11.98
CA LYS A 595 5.82 8.10 -10.84
C LYS A 595 6.14 9.40 -10.09
N THR A 596 7.35 9.95 -10.24
CA THR A 596 7.84 11.13 -9.52
C THR A 596 8.14 12.32 -10.43
N MET A 597 8.23 12.11 -11.75
CA MET A 597 8.57 13.13 -12.74
C MET A 597 7.44 13.47 -13.72
N ASP A 598 6.59 12.50 -14.08
CA ASP A 598 5.49 12.72 -15.04
C ASP A 598 4.37 13.54 -14.36
N PRO A 599 4.09 14.78 -14.81
CA PRO A 599 3.06 15.62 -14.20
C PRO A 599 1.66 14.99 -14.26
N GLY A 600 1.36 14.20 -15.30
CA GLY A 600 0.07 13.51 -15.44
C GLY A 600 -0.09 12.40 -14.40
N ARG A 601 0.95 11.57 -14.21
CA ARG A 601 0.94 10.51 -13.18
C ARG A 601 0.97 11.08 -11.76
N LEU A 602 1.68 12.19 -11.54
CA LEU A 602 1.65 12.91 -10.26
C LEU A 602 0.24 13.40 -9.92
N ALA A 603 -0.47 13.99 -10.90
CA ALA A 603 -1.86 14.40 -10.74
C ALA A 603 -2.78 13.19 -10.46
N GLU A 604 -2.63 12.07 -11.19
CA GLU A 604 -3.40 10.85 -10.91
C GLU A 604 -3.14 10.32 -9.50
N CYS A 605 -1.88 10.23 -9.08
CA CYS A 605 -1.51 9.75 -7.75
C CYS A 605 -2.08 10.65 -6.64
N ALA A 606 -2.15 11.96 -6.85
CA ALA A 606 -2.73 12.91 -5.91
C ALA A 606 -4.26 12.75 -5.78
N VAL A 607 -4.97 12.59 -6.90
CA VAL A 607 -6.43 12.35 -6.92
C VAL A 607 -6.76 10.98 -6.28
N ASP A 608 -6.08 9.91 -6.71
CA ASP A 608 -6.24 8.58 -6.15
C ASP A 608 -5.94 8.54 -4.63
N LEU A 609 -4.95 9.32 -4.16
CA LEU A 609 -4.64 9.44 -2.74
C LEU A 609 -5.77 10.10 -1.95
N ASN A 610 -6.45 11.12 -2.48
CA ASN A 610 -7.57 11.76 -1.81
C ASN A 610 -8.71 10.77 -1.53
N LEU A 611 -9.09 9.98 -2.53
CA LEU A 611 -10.09 8.92 -2.41
C LEU A 611 -9.65 7.81 -1.45
N LYS A 612 -8.37 7.39 -1.52
CA LYS A 612 -7.79 6.41 -0.58
C LYS A 612 -7.79 6.93 0.87
N LEU A 613 -7.61 8.23 1.10
CA LEU A 613 -7.74 8.85 2.42
C LEU A 613 -9.19 8.82 2.93
N MET A 614 -10.21 9.01 2.08
CA MET A 614 -11.61 8.82 2.47
C MET A 614 -11.87 7.37 2.92
N LYS A 615 -11.39 6.39 2.15
CA LYS A 615 -11.45 4.96 2.50
C LYS A 615 -10.78 4.68 3.85
N TRP A 616 -9.51 5.09 4.03
CA TRP A 616 -8.75 4.74 5.23
C TRP A 616 -9.21 5.46 6.50
N ARG A 617 -9.74 6.69 6.39
CA ARG A 617 -10.10 7.52 7.56
C ARG A 617 -11.57 7.42 7.96
N LEU A 618 -12.48 7.22 7.00
CA LEU A 618 -13.92 7.35 7.20
C LEU A 618 -14.68 6.06 6.86
N LEU A 619 -14.45 5.49 5.68
CA LEU A 619 -15.24 4.37 5.15
C LEU A 619 -14.35 3.22 4.64
N PRO A 620 -13.77 2.38 5.51
CA PRO A 620 -12.84 1.30 5.09
C PRO A 620 -13.46 0.27 4.15
N GLN A 621 -14.79 0.14 4.16
CA GLN A 621 -15.56 -0.80 3.33
C GLN A 621 -15.76 -0.33 1.88
N ILE A 622 -15.52 0.95 1.55
CA ILE A 622 -15.76 1.47 0.20
C ILE A 622 -14.79 0.82 -0.81
N ASP A 623 -15.31 0.32 -1.91
CA ASP A 623 -14.55 -0.14 -3.07
C ASP A 623 -14.38 0.98 -4.09
N LEU A 624 -13.18 1.56 -4.11
CA LEU A 624 -12.80 2.61 -5.04
C LEU A 624 -12.47 2.07 -6.44
N GLU A 625 -12.09 0.79 -6.57
CA GLU A 625 -11.72 0.21 -7.87
C GLU A 625 -12.99 -0.03 -8.71
N VAL A 626 -14.10 -0.43 -8.09
CA VAL A 626 -15.40 -0.51 -8.78
C VAL A 626 -15.85 0.86 -9.29
N ILE A 627 -15.59 1.94 -8.55
CA ILE A 627 -15.90 3.31 -9.01
C ILE A 627 -14.94 3.73 -10.14
N LYS A 628 -13.63 3.51 -9.97
CA LYS A 628 -12.60 3.90 -10.93
C LYS A 628 -12.80 3.26 -12.31
N ASN A 629 -13.15 1.97 -12.32
CA ASN A 629 -13.35 1.17 -13.52
C ASN A 629 -14.75 1.33 -14.15
N CYS A 630 -15.72 1.92 -13.43
CA CYS A 630 -17.08 2.09 -13.95
C CYS A 630 -17.09 2.95 -15.22
N SER A 631 -17.70 2.44 -16.29
CA SER A 631 -17.86 3.17 -17.55
C SER A 631 -19.20 3.90 -17.63
N CYS A 632 -19.15 5.23 -17.78
CA CYS A 632 -20.34 6.09 -17.74
C CYS A 632 -20.65 6.71 -19.12
N LEU A 633 -21.87 6.50 -19.63
CA LEU A 633 -22.41 7.18 -20.80
C LEU A 633 -23.34 8.32 -20.35
N LEU A 634 -23.04 9.55 -20.76
CA LEU A 634 -23.80 10.76 -20.43
C LEU A 634 -24.58 11.21 -21.68
N LEU A 635 -25.88 10.91 -21.73
CA LEU A 635 -26.77 11.35 -22.79
C LEU A 635 -27.27 12.77 -22.49
N GLY A 636 -26.66 13.76 -23.13
CA GLY A 636 -26.80 15.20 -22.90
C GLY A 636 -25.54 15.80 -22.25
N ALA A 637 -24.88 16.72 -22.97
CA ALA A 637 -23.72 17.48 -22.50
C ALA A 637 -24.09 18.90 -22.01
N GLY A 638 -25.38 19.17 -21.79
CA GLY A 638 -25.87 20.41 -21.21
C GLY A 638 -25.55 20.59 -19.71
N THR A 639 -26.36 21.38 -19.02
CA THR A 639 -26.14 21.78 -17.61
C THR A 639 -25.96 20.59 -16.67
N LEU A 640 -26.80 19.56 -16.81
CA LEU A 640 -26.68 18.32 -16.04
C LEU A 640 -25.43 17.53 -16.42
N GLY A 641 -25.17 17.29 -17.71
CA GLY A 641 -24.00 16.55 -18.19
C GLY A 641 -22.68 17.12 -17.68
N CYS A 642 -22.52 18.44 -17.77
CA CYS A 642 -21.34 19.15 -17.28
C CYS A 642 -21.13 19.00 -15.77
N ALA A 643 -22.21 19.02 -14.97
CA ALA A 643 -22.13 18.91 -13.52
C ALA A 643 -21.93 17.45 -13.07
N VAL A 644 -22.66 16.49 -13.64
CA VAL A 644 -22.52 15.05 -13.36
C VAL A 644 -21.10 14.60 -13.67
N ALA A 645 -20.55 14.95 -14.84
CA ALA A 645 -19.19 14.59 -15.23
C ALA A 645 -18.12 15.07 -14.23
N ARG A 646 -18.25 16.30 -13.71
CA ARG A 646 -17.33 16.84 -12.70
C ARG A 646 -17.40 16.07 -11.38
N VAL A 647 -18.59 15.65 -10.94
CA VAL A 647 -18.76 14.86 -9.70
C VAL A 647 -18.24 13.43 -9.89
N LEU A 648 -18.51 12.79 -11.03
CA LEU A 648 -17.98 11.46 -11.36
C LEU A 648 -16.44 11.44 -11.42
N MET A 649 -15.84 12.46 -12.06
CA MET A 649 -14.38 12.64 -12.07
C MET A 649 -13.81 12.82 -10.66
N GLY A 650 -14.49 13.60 -9.80
CA GLY A 650 -14.14 13.78 -8.39
C GLY A 650 -14.16 12.47 -7.60
N TRP A 651 -15.11 11.58 -7.90
CA TRP A 651 -15.18 10.22 -7.37
C TRP A 651 -14.17 9.23 -7.96
N GLY A 652 -13.37 9.65 -8.95
CA GLY A 652 -12.31 8.84 -9.54
C GLY A 652 -12.73 8.03 -10.76
N VAL A 653 -13.95 8.20 -11.30
CA VAL A 653 -14.37 7.56 -12.55
C VAL A 653 -13.40 7.95 -13.67
N ARG A 654 -12.92 6.96 -14.44
CA ARG A 654 -11.94 7.18 -15.50
C ARG A 654 -12.53 7.23 -16.91
N LYS A 655 -13.62 6.51 -17.20
CA LYS A 655 -14.20 6.45 -18.56
C LYS A 655 -15.56 7.16 -18.64
N ILE A 656 -15.61 8.28 -19.36
CA ILE A 656 -16.81 9.13 -19.49
C ILE A 656 -17.05 9.47 -20.97
N SER A 657 -18.15 8.98 -21.53
CA SER A 657 -18.56 9.27 -22.91
C SER A 657 -19.75 10.24 -22.93
N PHE A 658 -19.65 11.36 -23.64
CA PHE A 658 -20.74 12.30 -23.87
C PHE A 658 -21.44 12.05 -25.21
N VAL A 659 -22.76 12.17 -25.23
CA VAL A 659 -23.59 12.22 -26.43
C VAL A 659 -24.39 13.51 -26.42
N ASP A 660 -24.22 14.36 -27.44
CA ASP A 660 -24.98 15.61 -27.61
C ASP A 660 -24.89 16.05 -29.08
N CYS A 661 -26.01 16.46 -29.69
CA CYS A 661 -26.07 16.90 -31.09
C CYS A 661 -25.75 18.40 -31.28
N GLY A 662 -25.79 19.21 -30.22
CA GLY A 662 -25.80 20.67 -30.30
C GLY A 662 -24.44 21.37 -30.17
N ASN A 663 -24.45 22.67 -30.48
CA ASN A 663 -23.29 23.56 -30.36
C ASN A 663 -23.35 24.39 -29.07
N VAL A 664 -22.19 24.82 -28.57
CA VAL A 664 -22.05 25.71 -27.40
C VAL A 664 -22.44 27.13 -27.78
N SER A 665 -23.46 27.71 -27.13
CA SER A 665 -23.89 29.10 -27.33
C SER A 665 -23.42 30.03 -26.21
N TYR A 666 -23.42 31.35 -26.46
CA TYR A 666 -22.94 32.36 -25.50
C TYR A 666 -23.58 32.33 -24.10
N SER A 667 -24.82 31.82 -23.97
CA SER A 667 -25.50 31.68 -22.67
C SER A 667 -25.12 30.40 -21.92
N ASN A 668 -24.39 29.47 -22.55
CA ASN A 668 -24.06 28.17 -21.99
C ASN A 668 -22.97 28.21 -20.90
N PRO A 669 -21.80 28.86 -21.06
CA PRO A 669 -20.69 28.79 -20.10
C PRO A 669 -21.05 29.10 -18.63
N VAL A 670 -21.97 30.04 -18.40
CA VAL A 670 -22.39 30.45 -17.04
C VAL A 670 -23.29 29.43 -16.32
N ARG A 671 -23.74 28.38 -17.02
CA ARG A 671 -24.56 27.27 -16.48
C ARG A 671 -23.89 25.90 -16.71
N GLN A 672 -23.20 25.75 -17.82
CA GLN A 672 -22.65 24.49 -18.32
C GLN A 672 -21.14 24.48 -18.05
N SER A 673 -20.77 24.00 -16.87
CA SER A 673 -19.46 24.16 -16.22
C SER A 673 -18.25 23.51 -16.90
N LEU A 674 -18.39 22.95 -18.11
CA LEU A 674 -17.29 22.50 -18.94
C LEU A 674 -16.98 23.49 -20.08
N PHE A 675 -17.89 24.40 -20.42
CA PHE A 675 -17.67 25.31 -21.54
C PHE A 675 -17.08 26.65 -21.12
N LEU A 676 -16.07 27.09 -21.86
CA LEU A 676 -15.45 28.41 -21.73
C LEU A 676 -15.94 29.33 -22.85
N HIS A 677 -15.74 30.65 -22.71
CA HIS A 677 -16.05 31.62 -23.75
C HIS A 677 -15.37 31.29 -25.09
N LYS A 678 -14.16 30.70 -25.05
CA LYS A 678 -13.42 30.23 -26.25
C LYS A 678 -14.24 29.24 -27.11
N HIS A 679 -15.12 28.44 -26.48
CA HIS A 679 -15.96 27.46 -27.17
C HIS A 679 -17.22 28.09 -27.83
N CYS A 680 -17.54 29.35 -27.55
CA CYS A 680 -18.71 30.04 -28.12
C CYS A 680 -18.38 30.76 -29.45
N LEU A 681 -17.10 30.85 -29.82
CA LEU A 681 -16.64 31.65 -30.96
C LEU A 681 -17.05 31.01 -32.30
N GLY A 682 -17.32 31.86 -33.31
CA GLY A 682 -17.79 31.42 -34.61
C GLY A 682 -19.20 30.82 -34.54
N ALA A 683 -19.37 29.58 -35.04
CA ALA A 683 -20.62 28.83 -34.95
C ALA A 683 -20.82 28.09 -33.60
N GLY A 684 -19.89 28.27 -32.65
CA GLY A 684 -19.82 27.49 -31.42
C GLY A 684 -19.27 26.07 -31.64
N ALA A 685 -18.47 25.60 -30.69
CA ALA A 685 -17.92 24.24 -30.71
C ALA A 685 -19.01 23.19 -30.46
N LEU A 686 -18.80 21.97 -30.95
CA LEU A 686 -19.70 20.83 -30.70
C LEU A 686 -19.66 20.44 -29.23
N LYS A 687 -20.81 20.45 -28.54
CA LYS A 687 -20.89 20.28 -27.08
C LYS A 687 -20.22 19.00 -26.59
N ALA A 688 -20.53 17.86 -27.20
CA ALA A 688 -19.98 16.57 -26.76
C ALA A 688 -18.44 16.53 -26.84
N LYS A 689 -17.86 17.04 -27.92
CA LYS A 689 -16.39 17.10 -28.11
C LYS A 689 -15.74 18.10 -27.16
N ALA A 690 -16.26 19.33 -27.10
CA ALA A 690 -15.77 20.36 -26.19
C ALA A 690 -15.86 19.94 -24.71
N ALA A 691 -16.88 19.15 -24.33
CA ALA A 691 -17.02 18.62 -22.97
C ALA A 691 -15.92 17.58 -22.67
N ALA A 692 -15.65 16.66 -23.59
CA ALA A 692 -14.58 15.67 -23.46
C ALA A 692 -13.18 16.31 -23.41
N GLU A 693 -12.89 17.24 -24.32
CA GLU A 693 -11.67 18.06 -24.32
C GLU A 693 -11.49 18.81 -22.98
N SER A 694 -12.57 19.38 -22.45
CA SER A 694 -12.53 20.10 -21.17
C SER A 694 -12.32 19.18 -19.96
N LEU A 695 -12.77 17.92 -20.01
CA LEU A 695 -12.40 16.94 -18.98
C LEU A 695 -10.92 16.58 -19.04
N LEU A 696 -10.34 16.43 -20.23
CA LEU A 696 -8.91 16.19 -20.43
C LEU A 696 -8.06 17.39 -19.98
N GLU A 697 -8.51 18.63 -20.22
CA GLU A 697 -7.89 19.86 -19.68
C GLU A 697 -7.90 19.90 -18.14
N ILE A 698 -8.94 19.35 -17.48
CA ILE A 698 -9.05 19.31 -16.01
C ILE A 698 -8.19 18.20 -15.41
N PHE A 699 -8.22 17.00 -16.00
CA PHE A 699 -7.50 15.83 -15.50
C PHE A 699 -7.06 14.90 -16.64
N PRO A 700 -5.77 14.90 -17.02
CA PRO A 700 -5.26 14.12 -18.15
C PRO A 700 -5.39 12.58 -18.03
N GLY A 701 -5.69 12.06 -16.84
CA GLY A 701 -5.90 10.62 -16.61
C GLY A 701 -7.32 10.11 -16.89
N VAL A 702 -8.19 10.92 -17.51
CA VAL A 702 -9.55 10.52 -17.91
C VAL A 702 -9.57 10.03 -19.37
N ASP A 703 -10.25 8.91 -19.64
CA ASP A 703 -10.70 8.51 -20.98
C ASP A 703 -12.05 9.20 -21.23
N ALA A 704 -12.00 10.42 -21.76
CA ALA A 704 -13.18 11.20 -22.11
C ALA A 704 -13.42 11.22 -23.62
N GLN A 705 -14.63 10.86 -24.04
CA GLN A 705 -14.99 10.78 -25.47
C GLN A 705 -16.24 11.62 -25.77
N GLY A 706 -16.21 12.35 -26.88
CA GLY A 706 -17.28 13.26 -27.29
C GLY A 706 -17.92 12.84 -28.60
N ILE A 707 -19.14 12.32 -28.55
CA ILE A 707 -19.87 11.80 -29.70
C ILE A 707 -20.99 12.76 -30.08
N GLN A 708 -20.95 13.28 -31.31
CA GLN A 708 -22.07 14.00 -31.88
C GLN A 708 -23.06 12.99 -32.45
N LEU A 709 -24.23 12.88 -31.81
CA LEU A 709 -25.31 11.98 -32.21
C LEU A 709 -26.63 12.59 -31.73
N ASP A 710 -27.63 12.62 -32.60
CA ASP A 710 -28.98 13.05 -32.28
C ASP A 710 -29.84 11.85 -31.86
N ILE A 711 -30.77 12.03 -30.92
CA ILE A 711 -31.56 10.91 -30.37
C ILE A 711 -32.97 10.96 -30.96
N PRO A 712 -33.37 9.97 -31.80
CA PRO A 712 -34.70 9.94 -32.40
C PRO A 712 -35.82 9.96 -31.34
N MET A 713 -36.78 10.85 -31.54
CA MET A 713 -37.86 11.13 -30.59
C MET A 713 -39.21 10.59 -31.09
N PRO A 714 -40.02 9.94 -30.24
CA PRO A 714 -41.41 9.59 -30.57
C PRO A 714 -42.23 10.78 -31.06
N GLY A 715 -43.14 10.53 -32.00
CA GLY A 715 -44.01 11.55 -32.61
C GLY A 715 -43.32 12.58 -33.51
N HIS A 716 -42.05 12.37 -33.87
CA HIS A 716 -41.35 13.17 -34.88
C HIS A 716 -41.23 12.33 -36.16
N SER A 717 -42.06 12.66 -37.15
CA SER A 717 -42.15 11.89 -38.40
C SER A 717 -40.84 11.92 -39.19
N ILE A 718 -40.36 10.74 -39.55
CA ILE A 718 -39.10 10.52 -40.28
C ILE A 718 -39.45 10.20 -41.73
N THR A 719 -38.82 10.90 -42.68
CA THR A 719 -39.05 10.65 -44.11
C THR A 719 -38.25 9.45 -44.60
N GLU A 720 -38.70 8.81 -45.69
CA GLU A 720 -38.03 7.63 -46.26
C GLU A 720 -36.55 7.88 -46.60
N SER A 721 -36.20 9.10 -47.01
CA SER A 721 -34.82 9.52 -47.27
C SER A 721 -33.92 9.56 -46.03
N GLN A 722 -34.49 9.62 -44.82
CA GLN A 722 -33.78 9.64 -43.55
C GLN A 722 -33.70 8.26 -42.87
N HIS A 723 -34.44 7.26 -43.35
CA HIS A 723 -34.52 5.93 -42.72
C HIS A 723 -33.14 5.29 -42.48
N GLU A 724 -32.23 5.35 -43.48
CA GLU A 724 -30.88 4.78 -43.31
C GLU A 724 -30.02 5.52 -42.29
N GLU A 725 -30.10 6.85 -42.25
CA GLU A 725 -29.34 7.69 -41.32
C GLU A 725 -29.80 7.47 -39.88
N VAL A 726 -31.12 7.45 -39.68
CA VAL A 726 -31.73 7.17 -38.38
C VAL A 726 -31.41 5.73 -37.94
N LYS A 727 -31.41 4.76 -38.85
CA LYS A 727 -31.03 3.37 -38.54
C LYS A 727 -29.58 3.26 -38.06
N LYS A 728 -28.64 3.92 -38.74
CA LYS A 728 -27.22 4.00 -38.31
C LYS A 728 -27.09 4.71 -36.95
N THR A 729 -27.86 5.77 -36.74
CA THR A 729 -27.91 6.52 -35.47
C THR A 729 -28.44 5.67 -34.31
N VAL A 730 -29.52 4.91 -34.50
CA VAL A 730 -30.06 3.98 -33.49
C VAL A 730 -29.06 2.87 -33.18
N GLN A 731 -28.47 2.23 -34.20
CA GLN A 731 -27.43 1.22 -34.02
C GLN A 731 -26.25 1.77 -33.22
N ARG A 732 -25.79 2.99 -33.53
CA ARG A 732 -24.70 3.62 -32.82
C ARG A 732 -25.05 3.97 -31.37
N LEU A 733 -26.28 4.40 -31.08
CA LEU A 733 -26.75 4.63 -29.72
C LEU A 733 -26.83 3.31 -28.93
N GLU A 734 -27.24 2.21 -29.57
CA GLU A 734 -27.30 0.87 -28.98
C GLU A 734 -25.90 0.31 -28.69
N GLU A 735 -24.94 0.46 -29.60
CA GLU A 735 -23.51 0.17 -29.36
C GLU A 735 -22.96 0.93 -28.13
N LEU A 736 -23.33 2.20 -27.98
CA LEU A 736 -22.88 3.02 -26.86
C LEU A 736 -23.51 2.58 -25.53
N ILE A 737 -24.80 2.29 -25.52
CA ILE A 737 -25.51 1.78 -24.33
C ILE A 737 -24.98 0.39 -23.94
N SER A 738 -24.77 -0.51 -24.89
CA SER A 738 -24.27 -1.87 -24.64
C SER A 738 -22.80 -1.90 -24.18
N SER A 739 -21.96 -0.97 -24.65
CA SER A 739 -20.53 -0.88 -24.29
C SER A 739 -20.21 -0.16 -22.96
N HIS A 740 -21.19 0.48 -22.32
CA HIS A 740 -21.03 1.16 -21.02
C HIS A 740 -21.81 0.42 -19.91
N GLU A 741 -21.45 0.65 -18.65
CA GLU A 741 -22.11 0.01 -17.49
C GLU A 741 -23.24 0.87 -16.91
N ALA A 742 -23.01 2.18 -16.79
CA ALA A 742 -23.95 3.14 -16.25
C ALA A 742 -24.35 4.17 -17.31
N ILE A 743 -25.66 4.37 -17.50
CA ILE A 743 -26.24 5.28 -18.49
C ILE A 743 -26.97 6.40 -17.78
N PHE A 744 -26.56 7.66 -18.02
CA PHE A 744 -27.24 8.82 -17.47
C PHE A 744 -28.14 9.48 -18.53
N LEU A 745 -29.43 9.63 -18.20
CA LEU A 745 -30.40 10.34 -19.03
C LEU A 745 -30.50 11.80 -18.56
N LEU A 746 -29.74 12.66 -19.24
CA LEU A 746 -29.54 14.08 -18.89
C LEU A 746 -30.05 15.02 -20.00
N THR A 747 -30.85 14.49 -20.93
CA THR A 747 -31.46 15.23 -22.04
C THR A 747 -32.50 16.24 -21.55
N ASP A 748 -32.82 17.22 -22.38
CA ASP A 748 -33.70 18.35 -22.05
C ASP A 748 -35.20 18.01 -22.20
N SER A 749 -35.56 17.14 -23.14
CA SER A 749 -36.94 16.76 -23.44
C SER A 749 -37.37 15.45 -22.74
N ARG A 750 -38.68 15.13 -22.81
CA ARG A 750 -39.24 13.86 -22.31
C ARG A 750 -39.08 12.76 -23.36
N GLU A 751 -39.24 13.13 -24.62
CA GLU A 751 -39.33 12.27 -25.78
C GLU A 751 -37.96 11.63 -26.08
N SER A 752 -36.89 12.42 -25.96
CA SER A 752 -35.49 11.98 -26.09
C SER A 752 -35.05 10.95 -25.03
N ARG A 753 -35.79 10.84 -23.91
CA ARG A 753 -35.51 9.85 -22.85
C ARG A 753 -36.11 8.47 -23.15
N TRP A 754 -37.08 8.39 -24.07
CA TRP A 754 -37.84 7.16 -24.31
C TRP A 754 -36.96 6.04 -24.87
N LEU A 755 -36.31 6.28 -26.02
CA LEU A 755 -35.49 5.28 -26.70
C LEU A 755 -34.32 4.80 -25.80
N PRO A 756 -33.52 5.68 -25.15
CA PRO A 756 -32.52 5.26 -24.17
C PRO A 756 -33.07 4.49 -22.97
N THR A 757 -34.29 4.79 -22.50
CA THR A 757 -34.93 4.05 -21.39
C THR A 757 -35.24 2.62 -21.79
N MET A 758 -35.82 2.43 -22.98
CA MET A 758 -36.14 1.11 -23.53
C MET A 758 -34.86 0.31 -23.79
N LEU A 759 -33.89 0.89 -24.51
CA LEU A 759 -32.60 0.24 -24.80
C LEU A 759 -31.83 -0.11 -23.52
N GLY A 760 -31.81 0.77 -22.53
CA GLY A 760 -31.16 0.51 -21.24
C GLY A 760 -31.78 -0.66 -20.47
N LYS A 761 -33.11 -0.81 -20.50
CA LYS A 761 -33.79 -1.99 -19.92
C LYS A 761 -33.53 -3.26 -20.73
N ASN A 762 -33.55 -3.18 -22.07
CA ASN A 762 -33.28 -4.31 -22.95
C ASN A 762 -31.85 -4.87 -22.78
N HIS A 763 -30.84 -3.99 -22.71
CA HIS A 763 -29.42 -4.33 -22.51
C HIS A 763 -29.02 -4.53 -21.04
N ASN A 764 -29.99 -4.61 -20.14
CA ASN A 764 -29.81 -4.78 -18.69
C ASN A 764 -28.80 -3.82 -18.04
N LYS A 765 -28.88 -2.53 -18.38
CA LYS A 765 -27.96 -1.49 -17.91
C LYS A 765 -28.51 -0.71 -16.72
N LEU A 766 -27.60 -0.20 -15.88
CA LEU A 766 -27.97 0.70 -14.80
C LEU A 766 -28.26 2.09 -15.38
N VAL A 767 -29.54 2.43 -15.50
CA VAL A 767 -29.98 3.74 -16.01
C VAL A 767 -30.31 4.68 -14.85
N ILE A 768 -29.69 5.86 -14.84
CA ILE A 768 -29.97 6.95 -13.90
C ILE A 768 -30.52 8.14 -14.67
N ASN A 769 -31.74 8.53 -14.33
CA ASN A 769 -32.48 9.58 -15.01
C ASN A 769 -32.56 10.83 -14.13
N ALA A 770 -32.07 11.97 -14.61
CA ALA A 770 -32.15 13.26 -13.93
C ALA A 770 -32.94 14.27 -14.77
N ALA A 771 -33.97 14.90 -14.18
CA ALA A 771 -34.85 15.87 -14.83
C ALA A 771 -35.02 17.13 -13.97
N LEU A 772 -35.24 18.27 -14.63
CA LEU A 772 -35.33 19.60 -14.00
C LEU A 772 -36.67 20.26 -14.32
N GLY A 773 -37.34 20.78 -13.29
CA GLY A 773 -38.33 21.84 -13.38
C GLY A 773 -37.70 23.20 -13.05
N PHE A 774 -38.52 24.25 -12.96
CA PHE A 774 -38.07 25.62 -12.66
C PHE A 774 -37.29 25.73 -11.33
N ASP A 775 -37.84 25.14 -10.27
CA ASP A 775 -37.32 25.16 -8.90
C ASP A 775 -37.23 23.76 -8.26
N SER A 776 -37.54 22.72 -9.03
CA SER A 776 -37.65 21.33 -8.58
C SER A 776 -36.86 20.38 -9.47
N PHE A 777 -36.54 19.19 -8.96
CA PHE A 777 -35.83 18.16 -9.71
C PHE A 777 -36.33 16.75 -9.38
N LEU A 778 -36.05 15.83 -10.28
CA LEU A 778 -36.19 14.38 -10.10
C LEU A 778 -34.86 13.72 -10.46
N VAL A 779 -34.35 12.88 -9.58
CA VAL A 779 -33.26 11.92 -9.85
C VAL A 779 -33.80 10.53 -9.54
N MET A 780 -33.64 9.56 -10.43
CA MET A 780 -34.09 8.19 -10.17
C MET A 780 -33.23 7.15 -10.88
N ARG A 781 -33.18 5.94 -10.34
CA ARG A 781 -32.62 4.76 -11.01
C ARG A 781 -33.73 3.88 -11.56
N HIS A 782 -33.57 3.34 -12.75
CA HIS A 782 -34.53 2.38 -13.31
C HIS A 782 -34.25 0.97 -12.80
N GLY A 783 -35.29 0.12 -12.71
CA GLY A 783 -35.12 -1.29 -12.37
C GLY A 783 -34.47 -2.09 -13.49
N VAL A 784 -33.52 -2.95 -13.13
CA VAL A 784 -32.79 -3.85 -14.05
C VAL A 784 -33.60 -5.11 -14.39
N LEU A 785 -33.11 -5.98 -15.26
CA LEU A 785 -33.65 -7.34 -15.45
C LEU A 785 -32.92 -8.31 -14.52
N GLN A 786 -33.68 -9.22 -13.88
CA GLN A 786 -33.13 -10.21 -12.96
C GLN A 786 -32.21 -11.19 -13.71
N ALA A 787 -30.99 -11.40 -13.20
CA ALA A 787 -29.96 -12.17 -13.88
C ALA A 787 -30.15 -13.71 -13.79
N SER A 788 -31.06 -14.18 -12.94
CA SER A 788 -31.35 -15.61 -12.72
C SER A 788 -32.71 -15.97 -13.34
N ALA A 789 -32.70 -16.85 -14.35
CA ALA A 789 -33.90 -17.33 -15.03
C ALA A 789 -34.58 -18.53 -14.31
N ASP A 790 -34.46 -18.60 -12.98
CA ASP A 790 -35.27 -19.52 -12.18
C ASP A 790 -36.59 -18.83 -11.81
N PRO A 791 -37.75 -19.27 -12.35
CA PRO A 791 -39.04 -18.72 -11.94
C PRO A 791 -39.28 -19.04 -10.46
N PRO A 792 -39.81 -18.10 -9.65
CA PRO A 792 -40.19 -18.40 -8.28
C PRO A 792 -41.27 -19.48 -8.29
N LYS A 793 -40.94 -20.67 -7.78
CA LYS A 793 -41.94 -21.70 -7.50
C LYS A 793 -42.90 -21.16 -6.44
N ASP A 794 -44.18 -21.11 -6.81
CA ASP A 794 -45.33 -20.78 -5.98
C ASP A 794 -45.32 -19.42 -5.28
N SER A 795 -45.47 -18.34 -6.06
CA SER A 795 -46.13 -17.13 -5.57
C SER A 795 -47.65 -17.22 -5.81
N SER A 796 -48.35 -18.01 -4.99
CA SER A 796 -49.77 -17.75 -4.70
C SER A 796 -49.95 -16.28 -4.30
N PRO A 797 -51.07 -15.59 -4.60
CA PRO A 797 -51.27 -14.19 -4.24
C PRO A 797 -51.33 -14.03 -2.72
N SER A 798 -50.16 -13.88 -2.09
CA SER A 798 -50.03 -13.77 -0.65
C SER A 798 -50.57 -12.42 -0.20
N THR A 799 -51.55 -12.50 0.70
CA THR A 799 -52.15 -11.44 1.52
C THR A 799 -51.23 -10.21 1.70
N PRO A 800 -51.71 -8.97 1.51
CA PRO A 800 -50.87 -7.77 1.50
C PRO A 800 -50.12 -7.57 2.82
N SER A 801 -48.89 -8.09 2.86
CA SER A 801 -47.97 -7.95 3.97
C SER A 801 -47.28 -6.59 3.91
N LYS A 802 -46.88 -6.07 5.08
CA LYS A 802 -46.29 -4.73 5.24
C LYS A 802 -44.82 -4.67 4.77
N GLN A 803 -44.53 -5.08 3.54
CA GLN A 803 -43.20 -4.95 2.94
C GLN A 803 -42.92 -3.48 2.58
N LYS A 804 -42.03 -2.85 3.35
CA LYS A 804 -41.61 -1.45 3.19
C LYS A 804 -40.49 -1.25 2.13
N THR A 805 -40.32 -2.21 1.23
CA THR A 805 -39.24 -2.26 0.23
C THR A 805 -39.77 -2.71 -1.12
N ILE A 806 -39.11 -2.29 -2.20
CA ILE A 806 -39.35 -2.77 -3.57
C ILE A 806 -38.04 -3.37 -4.10
N ASP A 807 -38.07 -4.59 -4.62
CA ASP A 807 -36.90 -5.25 -5.18
C ASP A 807 -36.41 -4.55 -6.46
N GLY A 808 -35.09 -4.60 -6.73
CA GLY A 808 -34.47 -3.79 -7.78
C GLY A 808 -35.05 -4.01 -9.18
N HIS A 809 -35.29 -5.26 -9.56
CA HIS A 809 -35.90 -5.64 -10.83
C HIS A 809 -37.34 -5.12 -11.00
N ASN A 810 -38.07 -4.94 -9.89
CA ASN A 810 -39.44 -4.44 -9.83
C ASN A 810 -39.54 -2.91 -9.74
N LEU A 811 -38.43 -2.16 -9.85
CA LEU A 811 -38.44 -0.70 -9.82
C LEU A 811 -38.92 -0.11 -11.16
N GLY A 812 -39.79 0.90 -11.08
CA GLY A 812 -40.29 1.60 -12.26
C GLY A 812 -39.22 2.42 -13.00
N CYS A 813 -39.42 2.63 -14.30
CA CYS A 813 -38.67 3.63 -15.06
C CYS A 813 -39.36 5.01 -14.98
N TYR A 814 -38.74 6.03 -15.57
CA TYR A 814 -39.30 7.39 -15.68
C TYR A 814 -40.75 7.43 -16.20
N PHE A 815 -41.12 6.52 -17.11
CA PHE A 815 -42.45 6.43 -17.73
C PHE A 815 -43.43 5.47 -17.02
N CYS A 816 -43.11 4.90 -15.86
CA CYS A 816 -44.03 4.02 -15.13
C CYS A 816 -45.10 4.76 -14.31
N ASN A 817 -44.91 6.07 -14.09
CA ASN A 817 -45.75 6.87 -13.18
C ASN A 817 -46.72 7.80 -13.92
N ASP A 818 -46.93 7.55 -15.21
CA ASP A 818 -47.70 8.39 -16.11
C ASP A 818 -48.54 7.51 -17.04
N VAL A 819 -49.74 8.01 -17.38
CA VAL A 819 -50.74 7.32 -18.21
C VAL A 819 -50.72 7.77 -19.67
N VAL A 820 -49.82 8.70 -20.04
CA VAL A 820 -49.69 9.24 -21.42
C VAL A 820 -48.32 8.89 -22.01
N ALA A 821 -48.28 8.45 -23.27
CA ALA A 821 -47.03 8.20 -23.97
C ALA A 821 -46.28 9.50 -24.32
N PRO A 822 -44.95 9.45 -24.55
CA PRO A 822 -44.24 10.59 -25.13
C PRO A 822 -44.78 10.93 -26.53
N ARG A 823 -45.31 12.15 -26.68
CA ARG A 823 -45.77 12.75 -27.95
C ARG A 823 -44.97 14.01 -28.25
N ASN A 824 -45.07 14.57 -29.46
CA ASN A 824 -44.29 15.77 -29.85
C ASN A 824 -44.71 17.03 -29.07
N SER A 825 -44.03 17.31 -27.95
CA SER A 825 -44.25 18.52 -27.14
C SER A 825 -43.50 19.76 -27.64
N MET A 826 -42.63 19.64 -28.66
CA MET A 826 -41.86 20.76 -29.21
C MET A 826 -42.72 21.73 -30.03
N LEU A 827 -43.80 21.24 -30.65
CA LEU A 827 -44.74 22.05 -31.46
C LEU A 827 -45.60 23.03 -30.64
N GLN A 828 -45.70 22.88 -29.31
CA GLN A 828 -46.57 23.68 -28.44
C GLN A 828 -45.83 24.63 -27.48
N ARG A 829 -44.50 24.79 -27.63
CA ARG A 829 -43.71 25.69 -26.76
C ARG A 829 -43.21 26.92 -27.52
N SER A 830 -43.30 28.09 -26.88
CA SER A 830 -42.53 29.26 -27.31
C SER A 830 -41.04 29.05 -26.99
N LEU A 831 -40.17 29.71 -27.77
CA LEU A 831 -38.72 29.51 -27.74
C LEU A 831 -38.10 29.67 -26.33
N ASP A 832 -38.63 30.58 -25.52
CA ASP A 832 -38.15 30.88 -24.15
C ASP A 832 -38.56 29.83 -23.09
N GLN A 833 -39.46 28.89 -23.38
CA GLN A 833 -39.81 27.81 -22.45
C GLN A 833 -38.86 26.60 -22.52
N GLN A 834 -37.89 26.59 -23.44
CA GLN A 834 -36.94 25.48 -23.60
C GLN A 834 -35.77 25.59 -22.61
N CYS A 835 -35.89 24.87 -21.49
CA CYS A 835 -34.82 24.34 -20.62
C CYS A 835 -33.70 25.29 -20.12
N THR A 836 -33.86 26.60 -20.26
CA THR A 836 -32.93 27.64 -19.79
C THR A 836 -33.45 28.39 -18.56
N VAL A 837 -34.77 28.44 -18.37
CA VAL A 837 -35.43 29.05 -17.21
C VAL A 837 -35.52 28.06 -16.04
N VAL A 838 -34.36 27.70 -15.50
CA VAL A 838 -34.24 26.91 -14.26
C VAL A 838 -33.38 27.69 -13.26
N ARG A 839 -33.76 27.70 -11.98
CA ARG A 839 -32.96 28.28 -10.88
C ARG A 839 -31.58 27.57 -10.88
N PRO A 840 -30.43 28.27 -11.05
CA PRO A 840 -29.15 27.63 -11.33
C PRO A 840 -28.75 26.48 -10.38
N GLY A 841 -29.01 26.64 -9.08
CA GLY A 841 -28.69 25.64 -8.06
C GLY A 841 -29.42 24.29 -8.19
N VAL A 842 -30.60 24.23 -8.83
CA VAL A 842 -31.36 22.98 -9.02
C VAL A 842 -30.50 21.95 -9.75
N SER A 843 -29.84 22.40 -10.83
CA SER A 843 -29.03 21.54 -11.70
C SER A 843 -27.83 20.91 -10.98
N GLN A 844 -27.17 21.67 -10.10
CA GLN A 844 -26.01 21.22 -9.34
C GLN A 844 -26.40 20.19 -8.27
N ILE A 845 -27.52 20.44 -7.58
CA ILE A 845 -28.05 19.50 -6.56
C ILE A 845 -28.50 18.19 -7.23
N ALA A 846 -29.25 18.28 -8.33
CA ALA A 846 -29.68 17.09 -9.08
C ALA A 846 -28.49 16.29 -9.64
N ALA A 847 -27.47 16.97 -10.18
CA ALA A 847 -26.27 16.31 -10.69
C ALA A 847 -25.45 15.61 -9.61
N ALA A 848 -25.25 16.26 -8.46
CA ALA A 848 -24.57 15.65 -7.30
C ALA A 848 -25.32 14.41 -6.83
N LEU A 849 -26.64 14.51 -6.61
CA LEU A 849 -27.47 13.38 -6.18
C LEU A 849 -27.50 12.23 -7.20
N ALA A 850 -27.44 12.50 -8.50
CA ALA A 850 -27.37 11.48 -9.54
C ALA A 850 -26.03 10.70 -9.50
N ALA A 851 -24.91 11.39 -9.30
CA ALA A 851 -23.61 10.75 -9.15
C ALA A 851 -23.47 9.99 -7.82
N GLU A 852 -23.91 10.57 -6.70
CA GLU A 852 -23.93 9.89 -5.39
C GLU A 852 -24.82 8.62 -5.42
N LEU A 853 -25.96 8.67 -6.13
CA LEU A 853 -26.82 7.50 -6.32
C LEU A 853 -26.11 6.39 -7.11
N LEU A 854 -25.38 6.73 -8.18
CA LEU A 854 -24.56 5.75 -8.90
C LEU A 854 -23.53 5.10 -7.97
N VAL A 855 -22.73 5.92 -7.30
CA VAL A 855 -21.65 5.43 -6.44
C VAL A 855 -22.22 4.54 -5.34
N SER A 856 -23.29 4.97 -4.67
CA SER A 856 -23.97 4.18 -3.62
C SER A 856 -24.52 2.85 -4.12
N VAL A 857 -25.07 2.80 -5.34
CA VAL A 857 -25.55 1.58 -6.00
C VAL A 857 -24.37 0.65 -6.37
N LEU A 858 -23.26 1.17 -6.87
CA LEU A 858 -22.06 0.40 -7.20
C LEU A 858 -21.43 -0.28 -5.97
N GLN A 859 -21.56 0.34 -4.78
CA GLN A 859 -21.10 -0.25 -3.52
C GLN A 859 -22.01 -1.37 -2.97
N HIS A 860 -23.23 -1.53 -3.49
CA HIS A 860 -24.15 -2.56 -3.04
C HIS A 860 -23.84 -3.92 -3.70
N PRO A 861 -23.87 -5.06 -2.99
CA PRO A 861 -23.57 -6.37 -3.57
C PRO A 861 -24.43 -6.74 -4.79
N LEU A 862 -25.72 -6.38 -4.78
CA LEU A 862 -26.65 -6.61 -5.89
C LEU A 862 -26.57 -5.57 -7.01
N ARG A 863 -25.73 -4.54 -6.88
CA ARG A 863 -25.60 -3.39 -7.80
C ARG A 863 -26.97 -2.87 -8.25
N GLY A 864 -27.28 -2.89 -9.55
CA GLY A 864 -28.53 -2.38 -10.10
C GLY A 864 -29.80 -3.04 -9.55
N ASP A 865 -29.73 -4.31 -9.11
CA ASP A 865 -30.85 -5.04 -8.48
C ASP A 865 -30.97 -4.77 -6.97
N ALA A 866 -30.23 -3.80 -6.43
CA ALA A 866 -30.39 -3.37 -5.05
C ALA A 866 -31.85 -2.94 -4.77
N PRO A 867 -32.48 -3.42 -3.68
CA PRO A 867 -33.84 -3.01 -3.33
C PRO A 867 -33.88 -1.53 -2.99
N ALA A 868 -35.02 -0.88 -3.23
CA ALA A 868 -35.30 0.47 -2.75
C ALA A 868 -36.19 0.41 -1.51
N SER A 869 -35.74 1.05 -0.43
CA SER A 869 -36.57 1.30 0.74
C SER A 869 -37.20 2.68 0.66
N PHE A 870 -38.43 2.78 1.17
CA PHE A 870 -39.17 4.03 1.33
C PHE A 870 -39.42 4.37 2.82
N ASP A 871 -38.74 3.68 3.74
CA ASP A 871 -38.81 3.89 5.19
C ASP A 871 -37.70 4.84 5.66
N GLN A 872 -38.06 6.06 6.06
CA GLN A 872 -37.09 7.08 6.50
C GLN A 872 -36.43 6.77 7.85
N GLU A 873 -36.94 5.79 8.60
CA GLU A 873 -36.40 5.35 9.89
C GLU A 873 -35.33 4.24 9.79
N GLN A 874 -35.05 3.70 8.59
CA GLN A 874 -34.06 2.64 8.43
C GLN A 874 -32.61 3.13 8.61
N SER A 875 -31.80 2.32 9.27
CA SER A 875 -30.40 2.65 9.50
C SER A 875 -29.53 2.31 8.28
N ALA A 876 -28.40 2.99 8.11
CA ALA A 876 -27.41 2.68 7.07
C ALA A 876 -26.82 1.26 7.15
N ALA A 877 -27.03 0.54 8.26
CA ALA A 877 -26.64 -0.87 8.38
C ALA A 877 -27.64 -1.82 7.71
N ASP A 878 -28.91 -1.42 7.55
CA ASP A 878 -29.98 -2.25 7.00
C ASP A 878 -30.06 -2.17 5.45
N SER A 879 -29.51 -1.12 4.84
CA SER A 879 -29.54 -0.87 3.39
C SER A 879 -28.47 -1.61 2.58
N GLY A 880 -27.54 -2.31 3.23
CA GLY A 880 -26.49 -3.11 2.59
C GLY A 880 -25.41 -2.33 1.83
N SER A 881 -25.46 -0.99 1.79
CA SER A 881 -24.44 -0.15 1.14
C SER A 881 -23.69 0.72 2.17
N PRO A 882 -22.35 0.76 2.14
CA PRO A 882 -21.53 1.51 3.11
C PRO A 882 -21.72 3.04 3.02
N LEU A 883 -22.40 3.54 1.99
CA LEU A 883 -22.72 4.97 1.80
C LEU A 883 -24.13 5.36 2.27
N GLY A 884 -24.95 4.40 2.73
CA GLY A 884 -26.26 4.66 3.32
C GLY A 884 -27.43 4.16 2.48
N LEU A 885 -28.52 4.95 2.46
CA LEU A 885 -29.79 4.56 1.85
C LEU A 885 -29.73 4.54 0.31
N LEU A 886 -30.39 3.57 -0.31
CA LEU A 886 -30.51 3.42 -1.76
C LEU A 886 -31.93 3.72 -2.25
N PRO A 887 -32.31 5.00 -2.41
CA PRO A 887 -33.64 5.35 -2.90
C PRO A 887 -33.88 4.84 -4.33
N HIS A 888 -35.15 4.71 -4.70
CA HIS A 888 -35.56 4.53 -6.10
C HIS A 888 -35.54 5.88 -6.83
N SER A 889 -36.21 6.87 -6.26
CA SER A 889 -36.21 8.24 -6.74
C SER A 889 -36.04 9.25 -5.61
N VAL A 890 -35.47 10.40 -5.96
CA VAL A 890 -35.23 11.56 -5.13
C VAL A 890 -35.87 12.74 -5.84
N ARG A 891 -36.88 13.36 -5.21
CA ARG A 891 -37.48 14.61 -5.72
C ARG A 891 -37.18 15.73 -4.75
N GLY A 892 -36.69 16.85 -5.24
CA GLY A 892 -36.39 18.02 -4.43
C GLY A 892 -37.11 19.27 -4.92
N TYR A 893 -37.47 20.15 -3.98
CA TYR A 893 -38.19 21.40 -4.22
C TYR A 893 -37.47 22.55 -3.51
N LEU A 894 -36.89 23.49 -4.26
CA LEU A 894 -36.10 24.61 -3.72
C LEU A 894 -36.93 25.80 -3.21
N ALA A 895 -38.26 25.80 -3.39
CA ALA A 895 -39.12 26.77 -2.73
C ALA A 895 -39.28 26.44 -1.24
N GLN A 896 -39.41 25.16 -0.90
CA GLN A 896 -39.59 24.65 0.47
C GLN A 896 -38.30 24.06 1.08
N PHE A 897 -37.22 23.94 0.29
CA PHE A 897 -35.99 23.21 0.64
C PHE A 897 -36.24 21.76 1.09
N GLN A 898 -37.27 21.12 0.51
CA GLN A 898 -37.71 19.77 0.87
C GLN A 898 -37.18 18.74 -0.14
N ILE A 899 -36.78 17.57 0.37
CA ILE A 899 -36.47 16.38 -0.43
C ILE A 899 -37.41 15.25 0.01
N ILE A 900 -37.98 14.52 -0.95
CA ILE A 900 -38.81 13.34 -0.74
C ILE A 900 -38.23 12.15 -1.54
N LEU A 901 -38.42 10.94 -1.01
CA LEU A 901 -37.85 9.69 -1.53
C LEU A 901 -38.91 8.67 -1.97
N PRO A 902 -39.80 8.99 -2.94
CA PRO A 902 -40.81 8.04 -3.37
C PRO A 902 -40.19 6.86 -4.13
N ALA A 903 -40.80 5.68 -3.96
CA ALA A 903 -40.46 4.48 -4.70
C ALA A 903 -41.70 3.97 -5.42
N THR A 904 -41.56 3.57 -6.69
CA THR A 904 -42.67 3.10 -7.52
C THR A 904 -42.31 1.80 -8.24
N ARG A 905 -43.31 0.93 -8.40
CA ARG A 905 -43.14 -0.38 -9.05
C ARG A 905 -43.14 -0.26 -10.56
N SER A 906 -42.57 -1.24 -11.25
CA SER A 906 -42.69 -1.40 -12.70
C SER A 906 -44.15 -1.57 -13.10
N PHE A 907 -44.65 -0.70 -13.97
CA PHE A 907 -46.02 -0.73 -14.44
C PHE A 907 -46.15 -1.66 -15.67
N PRO A 908 -47.03 -2.68 -15.66
CA PRO A 908 -47.12 -3.66 -16.76
C PRO A 908 -47.46 -3.05 -18.12
N GLN A 909 -48.23 -1.96 -18.15
CA GLN A 909 -48.62 -1.24 -19.37
C GLN A 909 -47.74 0.00 -19.62
N CYS A 910 -46.52 0.05 -19.06
CA CYS A 910 -45.60 1.17 -19.30
C CYS A 910 -45.19 1.26 -20.77
N ALA A 911 -45.38 2.44 -21.37
CA ALA A 911 -45.00 2.77 -22.75
C ALA A 911 -43.49 2.63 -23.08
N ALA A 912 -42.62 2.33 -22.11
CA ALA A 912 -41.16 2.24 -22.32
C ALA A 912 -40.48 0.96 -21.78
N CYS A 913 -40.96 0.38 -20.68
CA CYS A 913 -40.30 -0.77 -20.03
C CYS A 913 -41.21 -1.97 -19.75
N SER A 914 -42.43 -1.98 -20.30
CA SER A 914 -43.30 -3.16 -20.28
C SER A 914 -42.68 -4.32 -21.05
N SER A 915 -43.04 -5.55 -20.68
CA SER A 915 -42.66 -6.75 -21.43
C SER A 915 -43.17 -6.71 -22.88
N LEU A 916 -44.35 -6.12 -23.11
CA LEU A 916 -44.92 -5.92 -24.46
C LEU A 916 -43.97 -5.12 -25.36
N ILE A 917 -43.56 -3.92 -24.92
CA ILE A 917 -42.65 -3.04 -25.68
C ILE A 917 -41.28 -3.71 -25.90
N LEU A 918 -40.75 -4.40 -24.88
CA LEU A 918 -39.44 -5.07 -24.98
C LEU A 918 -39.47 -6.29 -25.91
N ASN A 919 -40.58 -7.03 -25.98
CA ASN A 919 -40.73 -8.15 -26.90
C ASN A 919 -40.94 -7.66 -28.33
N GLU A 920 -41.82 -6.68 -28.53
CA GLU A 920 -42.08 -6.09 -29.85
C GLU A 920 -40.80 -5.51 -30.49
N TYR A 921 -39.94 -4.86 -29.69
CA TYR A 921 -38.63 -4.41 -30.15
C TYR A 921 -37.67 -5.55 -30.47
N LYS A 922 -37.68 -6.67 -29.72
CA LYS A 922 -36.85 -7.84 -30.04
C LYS A 922 -37.29 -8.54 -31.33
N ASP A 923 -38.60 -8.58 -31.58
CA ASP A 923 -39.18 -9.30 -32.72
C ASP A 923 -39.10 -8.47 -34.02
N LYS A 924 -39.30 -7.14 -33.95
CA LYS A 924 -39.37 -6.25 -35.13
C LYS A 924 -38.23 -5.23 -35.25
N GLY A 925 -37.40 -5.07 -34.22
CA GLY A 925 -36.21 -4.22 -34.24
C GLY A 925 -36.49 -2.78 -34.68
N PHE A 926 -35.82 -2.35 -35.75
CA PHE A 926 -35.92 -0.98 -36.26
C PHE A 926 -37.30 -0.64 -36.84
N ASP A 927 -38.04 -1.62 -37.38
CA ASP A 927 -39.33 -1.36 -38.02
C ASP A 927 -40.41 -0.98 -36.98
N PHE A 928 -40.33 -1.56 -35.78
CA PHE A 928 -41.10 -1.11 -34.61
C PHE A 928 -40.74 0.33 -34.21
N LEU A 929 -39.45 0.66 -34.15
CA LEU A 929 -39.03 2.02 -33.79
C LEU A 929 -39.53 3.06 -34.81
N LEU A 930 -39.49 2.74 -36.10
CA LEU A 930 -40.03 3.60 -37.15
C LEU A 930 -41.53 3.85 -36.99
N GLN A 931 -42.31 2.82 -36.62
CA GLN A 931 -43.73 2.97 -36.28
C GLN A 931 -43.93 3.91 -35.08
N VAL A 932 -43.13 3.78 -34.02
CA VAL A 932 -43.16 4.66 -32.83
C VAL A 932 -42.80 6.12 -33.16
N PHE A 933 -41.80 6.36 -34.01
CA PHE A 933 -41.43 7.73 -34.38
C PHE A 933 -42.50 8.40 -35.24
N ASN A 934 -43.09 7.66 -36.17
CA ASN A 934 -44.09 8.18 -37.11
C ASN A 934 -45.52 8.25 -36.55
N SER A 935 -45.89 7.42 -35.56
CA SER A 935 -47.27 7.27 -35.09
C SER A 935 -47.42 7.64 -33.60
N PRO A 936 -47.95 8.83 -33.24
CA PRO A 936 -47.94 9.31 -31.86
C PRO A 936 -48.86 8.57 -30.88
N GLY A 937 -49.84 7.79 -31.36
CA GLY A 937 -50.73 6.96 -30.51
C GLY A 937 -50.29 5.49 -30.38
N PHE A 938 -49.38 5.02 -31.23
CA PHE A 938 -49.07 3.59 -31.37
C PHE A 938 -48.55 2.93 -30.08
N LEU A 939 -47.78 3.67 -29.27
CA LEU A 939 -47.31 3.19 -27.96
C LEU A 939 -48.45 2.98 -26.95
N GLU A 940 -49.50 3.80 -27.03
CA GLU A 940 -50.64 3.76 -26.09
C GLU A 940 -51.59 2.62 -26.47
N ASP A 941 -51.81 2.43 -27.77
CA ASP A 941 -52.61 1.32 -28.30
C ASP A 941 -51.94 -0.03 -28.00
N LEU A 942 -50.64 -0.16 -28.28
CA LEU A 942 -49.88 -1.40 -28.04
C LEU A 942 -49.79 -1.81 -26.56
N THR A 943 -49.85 -0.86 -25.64
CA THR A 943 -49.80 -1.13 -24.20
C THR A 943 -51.17 -1.23 -23.53
N GLY A 944 -52.26 -0.96 -24.26
CA GLY A 944 -53.60 -0.86 -23.69
C GLY A 944 -53.82 0.37 -22.82
N LEU A 945 -52.94 1.38 -22.90
CA LEU A 945 -53.16 2.68 -22.26
C LEU A 945 -54.36 3.40 -22.88
N SER A 946 -54.57 3.28 -24.19
CA SER A 946 -55.74 3.83 -24.89
C SER A 946 -57.06 3.26 -24.37
N GLU A 947 -57.08 1.98 -23.98
CA GLU A 947 -58.26 1.34 -23.36
C GLU A 947 -58.42 1.80 -21.91
N LEU A 948 -57.32 1.90 -21.15
CA LEU A 948 -57.35 2.37 -19.76
C LEU A 948 -57.83 3.83 -19.65
N GLN A 949 -57.42 4.70 -20.58
CA GLN A 949 -57.91 6.08 -20.68
C GLN A 949 -59.41 6.11 -20.96
N LYS A 950 -59.90 5.39 -21.98
CA LYS A 950 -61.34 5.29 -22.30
C LYS A 950 -62.16 4.77 -21.13
N ASN A 951 -61.71 3.71 -20.47
CA ASN A 951 -62.39 3.15 -19.29
C ASN A 951 -62.46 4.16 -18.13
N SER A 952 -61.46 5.05 -18.00
CA SER A 952 -61.48 6.14 -17.01
C SER A 952 -62.44 7.25 -17.39
N GLU A 953 -62.47 7.67 -18.66
CA GLU A 953 -63.42 8.65 -19.19
C GLU A 953 -64.87 8.14 -19.09
N GLU A 954 -65.11 6.89 -19.44
CA GLU A 954 -66.40 6.22 -19.27
C GLU A 954 -66.81 6.16 -17.79
N ALA A 955 -65.89 5.80 -16.88
CA ALA A 955 -66.18 5.80 -15.44
C ALA A 955 -66.50 7.20 -14.88
N GLU A 956 -65.84 8.27 -15.36
CA GLU A 956 -66.19 9.65 -15.00
C GLU A 956 -67.56 10.06 -15.55
N ILE A 957 -67.90 9.67 -16.79
CA ILE A 957 -69.22 9.93 -17.40
C ILE A 957 -70.35 9.19 -16.64
N TRP A 958 -70.11 7.95 -16.22
CA TRP A 958 -71.07 7.18 -15.40
C TRP A 958 -71.24 7.81 -14.00
N ALA A 959 -70.15 8.23 -13.35
CA ALA A 959 -70.22 8.91 -12.05
C ALA A 959 -70.95 10.27 -12.12
N LEU A 960 -70.91 10.96 -13.28
CA LEU A 960 -71.67 12.18 -13.51
C LEU A 960 -73.15 11.89 -13.80
N THR A 961 -73.48 10.84 -14.55
CA THR A 961 -74.89 10.49 -14.85
C THR A 961 -75.63 9.96 -13.63
N ASP A 962 -74.97 9.23 -12.72
CA ASP A 962 -75.55 8.86 -11.41
C ASP A 962 -75.88 10.11 -10.55
N SER A 963 -75.21 11.25 -10.77
CA SER A 963 -75.47 12.50 -10.04
C SER A 963 -76.62 13.35 -10.59
N GLU A 964 -77.05 13.11 -11.83
CA GLU A 964 -78.24 13.74 -12.42
C GLU A 964 -79.52 12.94 -12.15
N GLY A 965 -79.40 11.67 -11.74
CA GLY A 965 -80.53 10.77 -11.43
C GLY A 965 -81.23 10.99 -10.08
N GLU A 966 -80.73 11.87 -9.21
CA GLU A 966 -81.35 12.20 -7.90
C GLU A 966 -82.20 13.49 -7.93
N MET A 967 -82.59 14.00 -9.11
CA MET A 967 -83.44 15.21 -9.26
C MET A 967 -84.70 15.03 -10.15
N GLU A 968 -85.39 13.89 -10.05
CA GLU A 968 -86.81 13.74 -10.43
C GLU A 968 -87.67 13.16 -9.30
#